data_AF-A0A9X0BW25-F1
#
_entry.id   AF-A0A9X0BW25-F1
#
_cell.length_a   1.000
_cell.length_b   1.000
_cell.length_c   1.000
_cell.angle_alpha   90.00
_cell.angle_beta   90.00
_cell.angle_gamma   90.00
#
_symmetry.space_group_name_H-M   'P 1'
#
loop_
_entity.id
_entity.type
_entity.pdbx_description
1 polymer ?
#
loop_
_entity_poly.entity_id
_entity_poly.type
_entity_poly.pdbx_seq_one_letter_code
_entity_poly.pdbx_strand_id
1 'polypeptide(L)'
;MKEAIIDKTVSVIIRDVDIPTPKPGQVLIRVVVSGTNPKDWKVPKWQPDTVLNQGDDIAGYVEAVGEGVRNFRKGDKVAAFHEMLSPHGSYAEYAIAWEYTTFHLTEKTSFEEGATIPLAAMTASLGLYQELRLPLPWAPADKPTPLVVYGGATAVGAFAIKFAQLSNIHPIIAVAGKGAPFVETLISREKGDTIVDYREGDDAVRSAIKAASKGTPIHHAYDAVSEKGSYINLGAALDAPGRITVVLPVEADKVKEQISIHRTMVGTVHMPPAEGQALGDKEFGAAFFPFIGQGLAQGWFSGHPYEVRKGGLGALEGALKDLEAGKASAVKYVVKIAETEGHPSYPIPIAQLPSHVEVGLEHATPASAPREINNQPHLDLLHFQPYIPRPTANELFEFLRRELPFYRVQYTARRGDIETQINTPRWTTVFGVDETSTFIQEQDHPNSLVLVETKTKTPTPKTKYLCTPRPIPACLDLLRRHVEAANAAANADNKNPCYNFCLVNYYASGDDSIAFHSDDERFLGPEPNIASLSLGGERDFLMKHKPFVSGGIANRTTGGCVPSAARAMSRPGSTSAARGSCTDSGATLNTVSSPESRPAVTVPLQQIKMSLGSGDMVVMRGATQSNWLHSIPKRKGKAKSTRGRINITFRRAVVPGGTNNYYHYNIGSGGMYRWDEVAREMVLQDSKV
;
A
#
# COMPACT_ATOMS: atom_id res chain seq x y z
N MET A 1 -6.32 -11.83 1.34
CA MET A 1 -5.04 -11.31 0.83
C MET A 1 -4.70 -11.98 -0.48
N LYS A 2 -3.99 -11.30 -1.37
CA LYS A 2 -3.36 -11.95 -2.52
C LYS A 2 -2.09 -12.66 -2.13
N GLU A 3 -1.87 -13.82 -2.73
CA GLU A 3 -0.59 -14.52 -2.77
C GLU A 3 -0.28 -15.02 -4.18
N ALA A 4 0.99 -15.31 -4.44
CA ALA A 4 1.46 -15.91 -5.67
C ALA A 4 2.06 -17.29 -5.41
N ILE A 5 1.71 -18.24 -6.28
CA ILE A 5 2.33 -19.56 -6.38
C ILE A 5 3.10 -19.64 -7.69
N ILE A 6 4.19 -20.40 -7.67
CA ILE A 6 5.05 -20.64 -8.81
C ILE A 6 4.97 -22.12 -9.15
N ASP A 7 4.59 -22.44 -10.38
CA ASP A 7 4.52 -23.82 -10.85
C ASP A 7 5.86 -24.32 -11.42
N LYS A 8 5.91 -25.59 -11.83
CA LYS A 8 7.11 -26.22 -12.42
C LYS A 8 7.59 -25.57 -13.72
N THR A 9 6.76 -24.79 -14.40
CA THR A 9 7.13 -24.03 -15.60
C THR A 9 7.65 -22.64 -15.28
N VAL A 10 7.76 -22.30 -13.99
CA VAL A 10 8.08 -20.97 -13.48
C VAL A 10 7.02 -19.95 -13.90
N SER A 11 5.77 -20.40 -14.07
CA SER A 11 4.62 -19.52 -14.30
C SER A 11 4.02 -19.09 -12.97
N VAL A 12 3.53 -17.85 -12.90
CA VAL A 12 2.98 -17.27 -11.66
C VAL A 12 1.46 -17.31 -11.68
N ILE A 13 0.87 -17.88 -10.62
CA ILE A 13 -0.56 -17.89 -10.37
C ILE A 13 -0.82 -17.02 -9.14
N ILE A 14 -1.51 -15.90 -9.34
CA ILE A 14 -1.96 -15.04 -8.24
C ILE A 14 -3.37 -15.47 -7.85
N ARG A 15 -3.58 -15.69 -6.55
CA ARG A 15 -4.89 -16.07 -5.99
C ARG A 15 -5.18 -15.30 -4.71
N ASP A 16 -6.46 -15.24 -4.35
CA ASP A 16 -6.91 -14.72 -3.08
C ASP A 16 -6.99 -15.85 -2.04
N VAL A 17 -6.47 -15.60 -0.84
CA VAL A 17 -6.48 -16.50 0.33
C VAL A 17 -6.77 -15.74 1.61
N ASP A 18 -7.05 -16.45 2.69
CA ASP A 18 -7.26 -15.83 4.00
C ASP A 18 -5.96 -15.30 4.59
N ILE A 19 -6.07 -14.20 5.35
CA ILE A 19 -4.94 -13.69 6.13
C ILE A 19 -4.70 -14.66 7.29
N PRO A 20 -3.51 -15.25 7.43
CA PRO A 20 -3.23 -16.20 8.49
C PRO A 20 -3.18 -15.51 9.86
N THR A 21 -3.58 -16.24 10.90
CA THR A 21 -3.36 -15.82 12.29
C THR A 21 -2.02 -16.37 12.78
N PRO A 22 -1.13 -15.54 13.38
CA PRO A 22 0.16 -16.02 13.87
C PRO A 22 -0.02 -16.99 15.05
N LYS A 23 0.67 -18.12 15.02
CA LYS A 23 0.74 -19.10 16.12
C LYS A 23 1.69 -18.61 17.22
N PRO A 24 1.74 -19.27 18.40
CA PRO A 24 2.72 -18.92 19.43
C PRO A 24 4.16 -18.86 18.88
N GLY A 25 4.89 -17.79 19.24
CA GLY A 25 6.26 -17.52 18.77
C GLY A 25 6.35 -17.02 17.32
N GLN A 26 5.23 -16.82 16.62
CA GLN A 26 5.20 -16.29 15.25
C GLN A 26 4.76 -14.83 15.20
N VAL A 27 5.18 -14.14 14.16
CA VAL A 27 4.72 -12.80 13.81
C VAL A 27 4.02 -12.83 12.45
N LEU A 28 2.93 -12.09 12.34
CA LEU A 28 2.28 -11.79 11.06
C LEU A 28 2.85 -10.47 10.56
N ILE A 29 3.41 -10.47 9.36
CA ILE A 29 4.03 -9.30 8.76
C ILE A 29 3.23 -8.89 7.54
N ARG A 30 2.78 -7.63 7.49
CA ARG A 30 2.28 -6.99 6.27
C ARG A 30 3.46 -6.69 5.36
N VAL A 31 3.57 -7.47 4.29
CA VAL A 31 4.73 -7.45 3.39
C VAL A 31 4.70 -6.18 2.55
N VAL A 32 5.80 -5.43 2.54
CA VAL A 32 5.98 -4.26 1.68
C VAL A 32 6.81 -4.64 0.46
N VAL A 33 7.92 -5.37 0.70
CA VAL A 33 8.79 -5.90 -0.35
C VAL A 33 9.09 -7.37 -0.06
N SER A 34 9.09 -8.18 -1.12
CA SER A 34 9.58 -9.56 -1.09
C SER A 34 10.80 -9.70 -1.99
N GLY A 35 11.80 -10.46 -1.51
CA GLY A 35 13.02 -10.77 -2.25
C GLY A 35 12.97 -12.14 -2.92
N THR A 36 13.57 -12.25 -4.11
CA THR A 36 13.62 -13.52 -4.85
C THR A 36 14.95 -14.26 -4.68
N ASN A 37 14.90 -15.58 -4.76
CA ASN A 37 16.07 -16.46 -4.61
C ASN A 37 16.08 -17.57 -5.68
N PRO A 38 17.24 -18.15 -6.02
CA PRO A 38 17.31 -19.26 -6.97
C PRO A 38 16.45 -20.47 -6.59
N LYS A 39 16.26 -20.73 -5.29
CA LYS A 39 15.40 -21.83 -4.84
C LYS A 39 13.94 -21.67 -5.28
N ASP A 40 13.48 -20.44 -5.51
CA ASP A 40 12.06 -20.15 -5.75
C ASP A 40 11.60 -20.65 -7.13
N TRP A 41 12.54 -20.82 -8.07
CA TRP A 41 12.27 -21.49 -9.35
C TRP A 41 12.80 -22.94 -9.37
N LYS A 42 13.83 -23.27 -8.57
CA LYS A 42 14.37 -24.64 -8.48
C LYS A 42 13.42 -25.60 -7.77
N VAL A 43 12.86 -25.21 -6.63
CA VAL A 43 11.95 -26.07 -5.84
C VAL A 43 10.71 -26.46 -6.63
N PRO A 44 9.97 -25.55 -7.30
CA PRO A 44 8.85 -25.95 -8.15
C PRO A 44 9.21 -26.95 -9.26
N LYS A 45 10.47 -26.96 -9.74
CA LYS A 45 10.94 -27.94 -10.72
C LYS A 45 11.33 -29.28 -10.10
N TRP A 46 11.99 -29.25 -8.94
CA TRP A 46 12.43 -30.43 -8.21
C TRP A 46 11.27 -31.17 -7.52
N GLN A 47 10.27 -30.42 -7.05
CA GLN A 47 9.13 -30.90 -6.28
C GLN A 47 7.82 -30.34 -6.86
N PRO A 48 7.44 -30.74 -8.10
CA PRO A 48 6.32 -30.14 -8.83
C PRO A 48 4.96 -30.30 -8.16
N ASP A 49 4.81 -31.26 -7.25
CA ASP A 49 3.57 -31.48 -6.50
C ASP A 49 3.43 -30.55 -5.28
N THR A 50 4.48 -29.79 -4.94
CA THR A 50 4.46 -28.82 -3.84
C THR A 50 3.90 -27.48 -4.32
N VAL A 51 2.57 -27.33 -4.23
CA VAL A 51 1.86 -26.10 -4.63
C VAL A 51 1.79 -25.14 -3.43
N LEU A 52 2.90 -24.46 -3.16
CA LEU A 52 3.03 -23.48 -2.07
C LEU A 52 3.66 -22.18 -2.58
N ASN A 53 3.32 -21.07 -1.92
CA ASN A 53 4.04 -19.80 -2.02
C ASN A 53 5.52 -20.04 -1.65
N GLN A 54 6.43 -19.69 -2.57
CA GLN A 54 7.86 -19.99 -2.41
C GLN A 54 8.69 -18.83 -1.84
N GLY A 55 8.11 -17.66 -1.60
CA GLY A 55 8.91 -16.48 -1.25
C GLY A 55 9.31 -16.51 0.21
N ASP A 56 10.61 -16.36 0.53
CA ASP A 56 11.07 -16.47 1.93
C ASP A 56 11.76 -15.24 2.49
N ASP A 57 12.02 -14.21 1.68
CA ASP A 57 12.57 -12.95 2.18
C ASP A 57 11.48 -11.91 2.34
N ILE A 58 11.20 -11.56 3.59
CA ILE A 58 10.17 -10.61 3.97
C ILE A 58 10.83 -9.28 4.36
N ALA A 59 10.28 -8.16 3.87
CA ALA A 59 10.48 -6.85 4.48
C ALA A 59 9.14 -6.11 4.57
N GLY A 60 8.78 -5.63 5.76
CA GLY A 60 7.48 -5.01 5.98
C GLY A 60 7.23 -4.54 7.41
N TYR A 61 5.96 -4.45 7.77
CA TYR A 61 5.55 -4.05 9.12
C TYR A 61 4.90 -5.22 9.83
N VAL A 62 5.23 -5.43 11.12
CA VAL A 62 4.49 -6.38 11.95
C VAL A 62 3.02 -5.93 12.02
N GLU A 63 2.10 -6.81 11.63
CA GLU A 63 0.65 -6.57 11.70
C GLU A 63 0.07 -7.14 12.98
N ALA A 64 0.51 -8.33 13.39
CA ALA A 64 0.08 -9.01 14.61
C ALA A 64 1.18 -9.93 15.14
N VAL A 65 1.09 -10.31 16.41
CA VAL A 65 2.03 -11.22 17.06
C VAL A 65 1.27 -12.36 17.73
N GLY A 66 1.82 -13.57 17.67
CA GLY A 66 1.30 -14.73 18.39
C GLY A 66 1.71 -14.72 19.85
N GLU A 67 1.11 -15.62 20.63
CA GLU A 67 1.42 -15.78 22.05
C GLU A 67 2.92 -16.02 22.29
N GLY A 68 3.45 -15.40 23.34
CA GLY A 68 4.84 -15.63 23.77
C GLY A 68 5.92 -14.88 22.99
N VAL A 69 5.57 -14.15 21.92
CA VAL A 69 6.48 -13.21 21.24
C VAL A 69 6.84 -12.05 22.17
N ARG A 70 8.12 -11.70 22.27
CA ARG A 70 8.63 -10.70 23.23
C ARG A 70 9.32 -9.51 22.59
N ASN A 71 9.93 -9.71 21.42
CA ASN A 71 10.83 -8.74 20.78
C ASN A 71 10.13 -7.89 19.71
N PHE A 72 8.86 -8.16 19.41
CA PHE A 72 8.11 -7.51 18.33
C PHE A 72 6.69 -7.13 18.77
N ARG A 73 6.16 -6.08 18.15
CA ARG A 73 4.76 -5.60 18.31
C ARG A 73 4.25 -5.05 16.98
N LYS A 74 2.93 -4.92 16.87
CA LYS A 74 2.28 -4.28 15.70
C LYS A 74 2.89 -2.91 15.40
N GLY A 75 3.20 -2.67 14.13
CA GLY A 75 3.79 -1.44 13.62
C GLY A 75 5.32 -1.44 13.52
N ASP A 76 6.00 -2.41 14.11
CA ASP A 76 7.47 -2.49 13.99
C ASP A 76 7.90 -2.74 12.54
N LYS A 77 8.92 -2.01 12.09
CA LYS A 77 9.53 -2.15 10.77
C LYS A 77 10.56 -3.28 10.80
N VAL A 78 10.35 -4.35 10.03
CA VAL A 78 11.13 -5.58 10.14
C VAL A 78 11.52 -6.17 8.79
N ALA A 79 12.56 -6.99 8.80
CA ALA A 79 12.81 -8.01 7.80
C ALA A 79 12.83 -9.39 8.47
N ALA A 80 12.47 -10.42 7.73
CA ALA A 80 12.39 -11.77 8.28
C ALA A 80 12.65 -12.84 7.22
N PHE A 81 13.14 -13.98 7.70
CA PHE A 81 13.24 -15.21 6.91
C PHE A 81 12.04 -16.10 7.23
N HIS A 82 11.21 -16.37 6.21
CA HIS A 82 10.09 -17.30 6.31
C HIS A 82 10.58 -18.75 6.46
N GLU A 83 9.76 -19.59 7.08
CA GLU A 83 10.01 -21.03 7.14
C GLU A 83 9.85 -21.67 5.76
N MET A 84 10.97 -22.09 5.17
CA MET A 84 10.98 -22.72 3.86
C MET A 84 9.97 -23.88 3.76
N LEU A 85 9.30 -23.99 2.61
CA LEU A 85 8.34 -25.06 2.31
C LEU A 85 7.14 -25.10 3.28
N SER A 86 6.85 -23.98 3.96
CA SER A 86 5.64 -23.81 4.77
C SER A 86 4.63 -22.87 4.08
N PRO A 87 3.35 -22.93 4.45
CA PRO A 87 2.35 -21.97 3.97
C PRO A 87 2.65 -20.54 4.43
N HIS A 88 2.11 -19.56 3.71
CA HIS A 88 2.12 -18.14 4.06
C HIS A 88 3.50 -17.44 3.93
N GLY A 89 4.20 -17.73 2.84
CA GLY A 89 5.43 -17.05 2.45
C GLY A 89 5.23 -15.60 1.96
N SER A 90 6.35 -14.93 1.70
CA SER A 90 6.46 -13.51 1.37
C SER A 90 5.94 -13.09 0.00
N TYR A 91 5.66 -14.01 -0.93
CA TYR A 91 4.97 -13.66 -2.18
C TYR A 91 3.46 -13.46 -1.94
N ALA A 92 3.12 -12.61 -0.98
CA ALA A 92 1.76 -12.31 -0.55
C ALA A 92 1.69 -10.94 0.13
N GLU A 93 0.48 -10.42 0.36
CA GLU A 93 0.28 -9.16 1.12
C GLU A 93 0.58 -9.31 2.62
N TYR A 94 0.45 -10.53 3.16
CA TYR A 94 0.87 -10.86 4.52
C TYR A 94 1.61 -12.20 4.53
N ALA A 95 2.61 -12.30 5.39
CA ALA A 95 3.42 -13.50 5.56
C ALA A 95 3.63 -13.81 7.05
N ILE A 96 3.86 -15.09 7.34
CA ILE A 96 4.21 -15.55 8.69
C ILE A 96 5.74 -15.66 8.78
N ALA A 97 6.30 -15.25 9.91
CA ALA A 97 7.69 -15.57 10.26
C ALA A 97 7.79 -15.96 11.73
N TRP A 98 8.88 -16.61 12.11
CA TRP A 98 9.18 -16.86 13.51
C TRP A 98 9.86 -15.63 14.11
N GLU A 99 9.61 -15.38 15.40
CA GLU A 99 10.30 -14.32 16.15
C GLU A 99 11.82 -14.45 16.02
N TYR A 100 12.35 -15.67 16.11
CA TYR A 100 13.79 -15.94 16.08
C TYR A 100 14.42 -15.81 14.67
N THR A 101 13.62 -15.67 13.61
CA THR A 101 14.08 -15.39 12.25
C THR A 101 13.69 -14.00 11.75
N THR A 102 13.24 -13.13 12.65
CA THR A 102 12.84 -11.75 12.38
C THR A 102 13.84 -10.78 13.03
N PHE A 103 14.11 -9.65 12.39
CA PHE A 103 14.94 -8.58 12.93
C PHE A 103 14.43 -7.19 12.55
N HIS A 104 14.70 -6.21 13.41
CA HIS A 104 14.29 -4.83 13.21
C HIS A 104 15.07 -4.16 12.07
N LEU A 105 14.37 -3.37 11.27
CA LEU A 105 14.94 -2.42 10.34
C LEU A 105 14.81 -1.01 10.93
N THR A 106 15.80 -0.16 10.68
CA THR A 106 15.71 1.26 11.05
C THR A 106 15.08 2.09 9.94
N GLU A 107 14.77 3.35 10.22
CA GLU A 107 14.33 4.31 9.18
C GLU A 107 15.37 4.48 8.06
N LYS A 108 16.65 4.24 8.32
CA LYS A 108 17.73 4.36 7.32
C LYS A 108 17.75 3.22 6.30
N THR A 109 17.24 2.05 6.66
CA THR A 109 17.24 0.86 5.80
C THR A 109 15.92 0.79 5.05
N SER A 110 15.96 0.79 3.71
CA SER A 110 14.75 0.64 2.89
C SER A 110 14.18 -0.77 3.01
N PHE A 111 12.91 -0.96 2.66
CA PHE A 111 12.33 -2.31 2.61
C PHE A 111 12.97 -3.14 1.50
N GLU A 112 13.31 -2.49 0.38
CA GLU A 112 13.98 -3.11 -0.75
C GLU A 112 15.34 -3.66 -0.33
N GLU A 113 16.15 -2.88 0.40
CA GLU A 113 17.41 -3.35 0.95
C GLU A 113 17.19 -4.47 1.98
N GLY A 114 16.23 -4.29 2.90
CA GLY A 114 15.88 -5.28 3.92
C GLY A 114 15.52 -6.64 3.33
N ALA A 115 14.77 -6.67 2.23
CA ALA A 115 14.35 -7.90 1.55
C ALA A 115 15.50 -8.64 0.83
N THR A 116 16.69 -8.05 0.75
CA THR A 116 17.85 -8.74 0.15
C THR A 116 18.58 -9.67 1.11
N ILE A 117 18.33 -9.52 2.42
CA ILE A 117 19.19 -10.00 3.49
C ILE A 117 18.84 -11.40 4.00
N PRO A 118 17.60 -11.69 4.43
CA PRO A 118 17.35 -12.74 5.43
C PRO A 118 17.89 -14.13 5.04
N LEU A 119 17.47 -14.66 3.91
CA LEU A 119 17.91 -15.98 3.42
C LEU A 119 19.40 -15.99 3.08
N ALA A 120 19.86 -15.02 2.30
CA ALA A 120 21.22 -15.04 1.75
C ALA A 120 22.29 -14.81 2.81
N ALA A 121 22.05 -13.88 3.73
CA ALA A 121 22.95 -13.62 4.86
C ALA A 121 22.97 -14.79 5.84
N MET A 122 21.81 -15.37 6.15
CA MET A 122 21.77 -16.54 7.06
C MET A 122 22.47 -17.75 6.44
N THR A 123 22.27 -18.01 5.14
CA THR A 123 23.00 -19.05 4.40
C THR A 123 24.51 -18.84 4.52
N ALA A 124 25.00 -17.63 4.25
CA ALA A 124 26.42 -17.29 4.36
C ALA A 124 26.98 -17.54 5.76
N SER A 125 26.24 -17.13 6.79
CA SER A 125 26.66 -17.29 8.18
C SER A 125 26.72 -18.77 8.62
N LEU A 126 25.73 -19.59 8.27
CA LEU A 126 25.75 -21.03 8.54
C LEU A 126 26.94 -21.72 7.86
N GLY A 127 27.18 -21.42 6.58
CA GLY A 127 28.29 -22.02 5.86
C GLY A 127 29.66 -21.64 6.45
N LEU A 128 29.86 -20.38 6.86
CA LEU A 128 31.11 -19.96 7.49
C LEU A 128 31.31 -20.56 8.88
N TYR A 129 30.28 -20.52 9.72
CA TYR A 129 30.46 -20.74 11.16
C TYR A 129 30.00 -22.13 11.63
N GLN A 130 28.96 -22.70 11.02
CA GLN A 130 28.50 -24.05 11.34
C GLN A 130 29.21 -25.10 10.48
N GLU A 131 29.37 -24.85 9.17
CA GLU A 131 29.97 -25.86 8.27
C GLU A 131 31.50 -25.78 8.22
N LEU A 132 32.06 -24.58 8.02
CA LEU A 132 33.51 -24.39 7.97
C LEU A 132 34.15 -24.22 9.35
N ARG A 133 33.35 -24.02 10.41
CA ARG A 133 33.80 -23.83 11.80
C ARG A 133 34.81 -22.69 11.96
N LEU A 134 34.63 -21.62 11.19
CA LEU A 134 35.51 -20.45 11.23
C LEU A 134 35.18 -19.53 12.42
N PRO A 135 36.12 -18.67 12.85
CA PRO A 135 35.90 -17.72 13.94
C PRO A 135 34.74 -16.76 13.66
N LEU A 136 33.95 -16.43 14.68
CA LEU A 136 32.78 -15.55 14.58
C LEU A 136 33.15 -14.06 14.54
N PRO A 137 32.25 -13.16 14.10
CA PRO A 137 32.53 -11.71 14.06
C PRO A 137 32.92 -11.10 15.41
N TRP A 138 32.35 -11.61 16.51
CA TRP A 138 32.64 -11.16 17.87
C TRP A 138 33.76 -11.95 18.57
N ALA A 139 34.38 -12.89 17.86
CA ALA A 139 35.57 -13.61 18.29
C ALA A 139 36.50 -13.79 17.07
N PRO A 140 37.02 -12.69 16.51
CA PRO A 140 37.70 -12.68 15.21
C PRO A 140 39.02 -13.48 15.23
N ALA A 141 39.43 -13.95 14.05
CA ALA A 141 40.68 -14.67 13.86
C ALA A 141 41.90 -13.83 14.24
N ASP A 142 42.84 -14.44 14.96
CA ASP A 142 44.12 -13.84 15.39
C ASP A 142 45.28 -14.15 14.44
N LYS A 143 45.08 -15.07 13.50
CA LYS A 143 46.07 -15.57 12.55
C LYS A 143 45.52 -15.57 11.12
N PRO A 144 46.40 -15.48 10.11
CA PRO A 144 46.00 -15.67 8.72
C PRO A 144 45.22 -16.97 8.54
N THR A 145 44.01 -16.84 8.02
CA THR A 145 43.06 -17.93 7.78
C THR A 145 42.58 -17.80 6.34
N PRO A 146 43.30 -18.38 5.36
CA PRO A 146 42.90 -18.29 3.96
C PRO A 146 41.52 -18.91 3.73
N LEU A 147 40.66 -18.18 3.01
CA LEU A 147 39.31 -18.60 2.65
C LEU A 147 39.06 -18.34 1.17
N VAL A 148 38.69 -19.38 0.42
CA VAL A 148 38.21 -19.20 -0.96
C VAL A 148 36.70 -18.99 -0.93
N VAL A 149 36.19 -17.95 -1.57
CA VAL A 149 34.74 -17.75 -1.76
C VAL A 149 34.43 -17.85 -3.25
N TYR A 150 33.95 -19.01 -3.69
CA TYR A 150 33.57 -19.22 -5.08
C TYR A 150 32.19 -18.62 -5.36
N GLY A 151 32.11 -17.70 -6.33
CA GLY A 151 30.91 -16.90 -6.56
C GLY A 151 30.80 -15.69 -5.63
N GLY A 152 31.89 -14.96 -5.42
CA GLY A 152 31.93 -13.81 -4.50
C GLY A 152 30.93 -12.70 -4.82
N ALA A 153 30.45 -12.62 -6.06
CA ALA A 153 29.45 -11.65 -6.50
C ALA A 153 27.98 -12.13 -6.35
N THR A 154 27.73 -13.38 -5.95
CA THR A 154 26.36 -13.82 -5.63
C THR A 154 25.90 -13.17 -4.32
N ALA A 155 24.59 -13.14 -4.05
CA ALA A 155 24.09 -12.59 -2.79
C ALA A 155 24.71 -13.32 -1.57
N VAL A 156 24.74 -14.65 -1.60
CA VAL A 156 25.36 -15.48 -0.53
C VAL A 156 26.86 -15.23 -0.45
N GLY A 157 27.59 -15.24 -1.57
CA GLY A 157 29.03 -15.03 -1.60
C GLY A 157 29.42 -13.64 -1.08
N ALA A 158 28.65 -12.60 -1.44
CA ALA A 158 28.87 -11.25 -0.96
C ALA A 158 28.69 -11.13 0.56
N PHE A 159 27.65 -11.76 1.12
CA PHE A 159 27.49 -11.81 2.58
C PHE A 159 28.56 -12.65 3.25
N ALA A 160 29.02 -13.75 2.64
CA ALA A 160 30.13 -14.53 3.17
C ALA A 160 31.42 -13.69 3.25
N ILE A 161 31.71 -12.88 2.23
CA ILE A 161 32.85 -11.95 2.26
C ILE A 161 32.67 -10.91 3.37
N LYS A 162 31.50 -10.26 3.47
CA LYS A 162 31.20 -9.27 4.52
C LYS A 162 31.40 -9.85 5.93
N PHE A 163 30.93 -11.06 6.17
CA PHE A 163 31.08 -11.73 7.46
C PHE A 163 32.52 -12.20 7.72
N ALA A 164 33.24 -12.66 6.69
CA ALA A 164 34.66 -12.99 6.79
C ALA A 164 35.52 -11.76 7.14
N GLN A 165 35.24 -10.59 6.54
CA GLN A 165 35.88 -9.31 6.90
C GLN A 165 35.70 -9.00 8.39
N LEU A 166 34.45 -9.08 8.89
CA LEU A 166 34.14 -8.83 10.31
C LEU A 166 34.81 -9.84 11.25
N SER A 167 35.04 -11.06 10.77
CA SER A 167 35.71 -12.14 11.52
C SER A 167 37.23 -12.11 11.37
N ASN A 168 37.78 -11.10 10.68
CA ASN A 168 39.20 -10.98 10.36
C ASN A 168 39.79 -12.21 9.65
N ILE A 169 38.99 -12.89 8.81
CA ILE A 169 39.40 -14.06 8.04
C ILE A 169 40.06 -13.59 6.74
N HIS A 170 41.39 -13.73 6.66
CA HIS A 170 42.19 -13.27 5.54
C HIS A 170 43.37 -14.21 5.24
N PRO A 171 43.84 -14.31 3.99
CA PRO A 171 43.30 -13.65 2.80
C PRO A 171 41.99 -14.29 2.32
N ILE A 172 41.05 -13.44 1.87
CA ILE A 172 39.86 -13.84 1.14
C ILE A 172 40.22 -13.93 -0.35
N ILE A 173 40.04 -15.11 -0.94
CA ILE A 173 40.25 -15.37 -2.36
C ILE A 173 38.88 -15.50 -3.02
N ALA A 174 38.33 -14.39 -3.49
CA ALA A 174 37.00 -14.33 -4.06
C ALA A 174 37.02 -14.69 -5.56
N VAL A 175 36.30 -15.73 -5.97
CA VAL A 175 36.17 -16.09 -7.38
C VAL A 175 34.95 -15.39 -7.97
N ALA A 176 35.16 -14.50 -8.93
CA ALA A 176 34.09 -13.72 -9.57
C ALA A 176 34.48 -13.27 -10.99
N GLY A 177 33.52 -13.32 -11.91
CA GLY A 177 33.68 -12.87 -13.30
C GLY A 177 33.18 -11.43 -13.48
N LYS A 178 32.07 -11.24 -14.22
CA LYS A 178 31.50 -9.91 -14.49
C LYS A 178 31.23 -9.07 -13.23
N GLY A 179 30.94 -9.72 -12.10
CA GLY A 179 30.69 -9.05 -10.82
C GLY A 179 31.96 -8.66 -10.03
N ALA A 180 33.17 -8.86 -10.58
CA ALA A 180 34.41 -8.49 -9.90
C ALA A 180 34.47 -7.03 -9.40
N PRO A 181 34.01 -6.00 -10.15
CA PRO A 181 34.00 -4.62 -9.65
C PRO A 181 33.16 -4.44 -8.38
N PHE A 182 32.08 -5.20 -8.22
CA PHE A 182 31.29 -5.21 -6.99
C PHE A 182 32.03 -5.91 -5.86
N VAL A 183 32.66 -7.06 -6.12
CA VAL A 183 33.46 -7.78 -5.12
C VAL A 183 34.62 -6.93 -4.61
N GLU A 184 35.24 -6.11 -5.47
CA GLU A 184 36.30 -5.18 -5.07
C GLU A 184 35.86 -4.24 -3.94
N THR A 185 34.58 -3.85 -3.89
CA THR A 185 34.03 -2.99 -2.83
C THR A 185 33.89 -3.70 -1.47
N LEU A 186 34.04 -5.03 -1.43
CA LEU A 186 33.82 -5.85 -0.23
C LEU A 186 35.11 -6.40 0.38
N ILE A 187 36.21 -6.42 -0.38
CA ILE A 187 37.47 -7.03 0.04
C ILE A 187 38.50 -5.99 0.47
N SER A 188 39.54 -6.45 1.17
CA SER A 188 40.63 -5.64 1.71
C SER A 188 41.95 -6.08 1.09
N ARG A 189 42.41 -5.37 0.05
CA ARG A 189 43.66 -5.71 -0.69
C ARG A 189 44.89 -5.64 0.22
N GLU A 190 44.88 -4.73 1.18
CA GLU A 190 45.92 -4.55 2.20
C GLU A 190 46.06 -5.75 3.15
N LYS A 191 44.97 -6.51 3.36
CA LYS A 191 44.99 -7.78 4.11
C LYS A 191 45.32 -8.99 3.23
N GLY A 192 45.66 -8.76 1.96
CA GLY A 192 46.03 -9.80 1.00
C GLY A 192 44.85 -10.44 0.29
N ASP A 193 43.64 -9.89 0.42
CA ASP A 193 42.48 -10.39 -0.31
C ASP A 193 42.65 -10.21 -1.82
N THR A 194 42.06 -11.12 -2.59
CA THR A 194 42.13 -11.06 -4.03
C THR A 194 40.87 -11.53 -4.74
N ILE A 195 40.78 -11.17 -6.02
CA ILE A 195 39.75 -11.62 -6.94
C ILE A 195 40.39 -12.52 -8.00
N VAL A 196 39.78 -13.68 -8.22
CA VAL A 196 40.13 -14.62 -9.30
C VAL A 196 38.98 -14.67 -10.29
N ASP A 197 39.28 -14.48 -11.58
CA ASP A 197 38.27 -14.53 -12.63
C ASP A 197 38.03 -15.96 -13.11
N TYR A 198 36.81 -16.48 -12.92
CA TYR A 198 36.49 -17.84 -13.37
C TYR A 198 36.43 -18.00 -14.89
N ARG A 199 36.37 -16.90 -15.65
CA ARG A 199 36.24 -16.93 -17.11
C ARG A 199 37.53 -17.34 -17.83
N GLU A 200 38.66 -17.32 -17.11
CA GLU A 200 39.98 -17.74 -17.61
C GLU A 200 40.12 -19.28 -17.70
N GLY A 201 39.10 -20.03 -17.25
CA GLY A 201 39.06 -21.50 -17.32
C GLY A 201 39.56 -22.19 -16.05
N ASP A 202 39.17 -23.45 -15.88
CA ASP A 202 39.31 -24.20 -14.62
C ASP A 202 40.77 -24.30 -14.13
N ASP A 203 41.72 -24.58 -15.02
CA ASP A 203 43.13 -24.71 -14.65
C ASP A 203 43.77 -23.37 -14.25
N ALA A 204 43.37 -22.28 -14.92
CA ALA A 204 43.79 -20.93 -14.56
C ALA A 204 43.23 -20.54 -13.18
N VAL A 205 41.96 -20.86 -12.91
CA VAL A 205 41.33 -20.63 -11.61
C VAL A 205 42.05 -21.37 -10.49
N ARG A 206 42.29 -22.68 -10.66
CA ARG A 206 43.01 -23.50 -9.66
C ARG A 206 44.40 -22.94 -9.37
N SER A 207 45.12 -22.54 -10.42
CA SER A 207 46.47 -21.98 -10.30
C SER A 207 46.45 -20.61 -9.62
N ALA A 208 45.51 -19.75 -9.98
CA ALA A 208 45.36 -18.42 -9.39
C ALA A 208 44.95 -18.48 -7.91
N ILE A 209 44.06 -19.41 -7.52
CA ILE A 209 43.69 -19.63 -6.12
C ILE A 209 44.93 -20.03 -5.30
N LYS A 210 45.73 -20.98 -5.77
CA LYS A 210 46.96 -21.41 -5.06
C LYS A 210 48.00 -20.29 -4.99
N ALA A 211 48.18 -19.53 -6.06
CA ALA A 211 49.12 -18.41 -6.07
C ALA A 211 48.69 -17.29 -5.10
N ALA A 212 47.39 -17.06 -4.96
CA ALA A 212 46.83 -16.01 -4.11
C ALA A 212 47.14 -16.19 -2.62
N SER A 213 47.29 -17.43 -2.14
CA SER A 213 47.62 -17.68 -0.73
C SER A 213 49.09 -17.42 -0.38
N LYS A 214 49.94 -17.13 -1.39
CA LYS A 214 51.38 -16.86 -1.24
C LYS A 214 52.11 -17.95 -0.44
N GLY A 215 51.71 -19.20 -0.65
CA GLY A 215 52.28 -20.37 0.03
C GLY A 215 51.66 -20.69 1.39
N THR A 216 50.68 -19.92 1.87
CA THR A 216 49.89 -20.28 3.05
C THR A 216 48.91 -21.41 2.69
N PRO A 217 48.84 -22.50 3.45
CA PRO A 217 47.90 -23.58 3.17
C PRO A 217 46.44 -23.10 3.18
N ILE A 218 45.66 -23.50 2.18
CA ILE A 218 44.25 -23.15 2.05
C ILE A 218 43.41 -24.37 2.45
N HIS A 219 42.77 -24.30 3.61
CA HIS A 219 41.96 -25.41 4.14
C HIS A 219 40.45 -25.20 4.03
N HIS A 220 39.99 -23.98 3.71
CA HIS A 220 38.57 -23.63 3.75
C HIS A 220 38.12 -23.01 2.43
N ALA A 221 36.99 -23.51 1.91
CA ALA A 221 36.30 -22.87 0.80
C ALA A 221 34.79 -22.83 1.01
N TYR A 222 34.21 -21.70 0.62
CA TYR A 222 32.78 -21.49 0.52
C TYR A 222 32.39 -21.47 -0.96
N ASP A 223 31.60 -22.45 -1.39
CA ASP A 223 31.04 -22.50 -2.73
C ASP A 223 29.60 -21.96 -2.77
N ALA A 224 29.46 -20.69 -3.13
CA ALA A 224 28.17 -20.02 -3.29
C ALA A 224 27.55 -20.23 -4.68
N VAL A 225 28.10 -21.14 -5.50
CA VAL A 225 27.60 -21.50 -6.84
C VAL A 225 27.15 -22.96 -6.87
N SER A 226 28.03 -23.88 -6.46
CA SER A 226 27.79 -25.34 -6.37
C SER A 226 27.31 -25.98 -7.68
N GLU A 227 27.66 -25.39 -8.81
CA GLU A 227 27.28 -25.80 -10.16
C GLU A 227 28.49 -25.60 -11.09
N LYS A 228 28.44 -26.20 -12.29
CA LYS A 228 29.47 -26.02 -13.33
C LYS A 228 30.90 -26.37 -12.86
N GLY A 229 31.01 -27.36 -11.97
CA GLY A 229 32.31 -27.85 -11.48
C GLY A 229 33.02 -26.94 -10.47
N SER A 230 32.35 -25.92 -9.91
CA SER A 230 32.95 -25.00 -8.92
C SER A 230 33.61 -25.74 -7.75
N TYR A 231 32.89 -26.70 -7.14
CA TYR A 231 33.40 -27.47 -6.00
C TYR A 231 34.57 -28.40 -6.37
N ILE A 232 34.67 -28.84 -7.63
CA ILE A 232 35.79 -29.65 -8.13
C ILE A 232 37.04 -28.77 -8.25
N ASN A 233 36.89 -27.55 -8.76
CA ASN A 233 37.97 -26.57 -8.81
C ASN A 233 38.49 -26.23 -7.41
N LEU A 234 37.59 -26.05 -6.44
CA LEU A 234 37.95 -25.88 -5.04
C LEU A 234 38.69 -27.10 -4.50
N GLY A 235 38.16 -28.31 -4.70
CA GLY A 235 38.79 -29.55 -4.24
C GLY A 235 40.19 -29.81 -4.80
N ALA A 236 40.46 -29.34 -6.02
CA ALA A 236 41.79 -29.39 -6.62
C ALA A 236 42.76 -28.32 -6.07
N ALA A 237 42.21 -27.15 -5.70
CA ALA A 237 42.96 -25.99 -5.23
C ALA A 237 43.33 -26.05 -3.74
N LEU A 238 42.48 -26.65 -2.90
CA LEU A 238 42.68 -26.75 -1.45
C LEU A 238 43.81 -27.72 -1.06
N ASP A 239 44.41 -27.42 0.10
CA ASP A 239 45.36 -28.26 0.82
C ASP A 239 44.62 -29.25 1.75
N ALA A 240 45.20 -30.43 1.92
CA ALA A 240 44.65 -31.47 2.77
C ALA A 240 45.18 -31.37 4.22
N PRO A 241 44.35 -31.67 5.24
CA PRO A 241 42.90 -31.88 5.15
C PRO A 241 42.16 -30.57 4.91
N GLY A 242 41.05 -30.60 4.17
CA GLY A 242 40.28 -29.40 3.81
C GLY A 242 38.78 -29.55 3.99
N ARG A 243 38.08 -28.41 4.00
CA ARG A 243 36.62 -28.33 4.12
C ARG A 243 36.05 -27.41 3.04
N ILE A 244 35.06 -27.90 2.31
CA ILE A 244 34.26 -27.12 1.38
C ILE A 244 32.83 -27.10 1.92
N THR A 245 32.22 -25.92 1.98
CA THR A 245 30.77 -25.82 2.13
C THR A 245 30.11 -25.48 0.80
N VAL A 246 29.01 -26.16 0.46
CA VAL A 246 28.26 -26.01 -0.80
C VAL A 246 26.80 -25.63 -0.54
N VAL A 247 26.21 -24.83 -1.42
CA VAL A 247 24.79 -24.38 -1.31
C VAL A 247 23.81 -25.24 -2.11
N LEU A 248 24.30 -26.19 -2.91
CA LEU A 248 23.50 -27.17 -3.67
C LEU A 248 24.04 -28.58 -3.47
N PRO A 249 23.22 -29.63 -3.69
CA PRO A 249 23.72 -31.01 -3.73
C PRO A 249 24.80 -31.19 -4.80
N VAL A 250 25.88 -31.91 -4.45
CA VAL A 250 27.01 -32.21 -5.36
C VAL A 250 27.47 -33.65 -5.17
N GLU A 251 28.19 -34.19 -6.16
CA GLU A 251 28.79 -35.52 -6.12
C GLU A 251 30.17 -35.45 -5.45
N ALA A 252 30.27 -35.90 -4.20
CA ALA A 252 31.46 -35.71 -3.37
C ALA A 252 32.67 -36.56 -3.79
N ASP A 253 32.45 -37.67 -4.47
CA ASP A 253 33.47 -38.59 -5.00
C ASP A 253 34.34 -37.96 -6.10
N LYS A 254 33.93 -36.80 -6.66
CA LYS A 254 34.72 -36.01 -7.62
C LYS A 254 35.83 -35.17 -6.97
N VAL A 255 35.94 -35.19 -5.64
CA VAL A 255 36.95 -34.45 -4.89
C VAL A 255 37.83 -35.43 -4.11
N LYS A 256 39.08 -35.04 -3.83
CA LYS A 256 40.04 -35.85 -3.06
C LYS A 256 39.46 -36.25 -1.71
N GLU A 257 39.69 -37.49 -1.28
CA GLU A 257 39.15 -38.07 -0.04
C GLU A 257 39.47 -37.27 1.23
N GLN A 258 40.58 -36.53 1.25
CA GLN A 258 41.01 -35.70 2.38
C GLN A 258 40.32 -34.33 2.45
N ILE A 259 39.44 -34.01 1.49
CA ILE A 259 38.65 -32.79 1.47
C ILE A 259 37.20 -33.18 1.75
N SER A 260 36.68 -32.71 2.87
CA SER A 260 35.28 -32.95 3.25
C SER A 260 34.36 -31.91 2.62
N ILE A 261 33.22 -32.34 2.10
CA ILE A 261 32.17 -31.47 1.55
C ILE A 261 30.97 -31.50 2.49
N HIS A 262 30.52 -30.32 2.91
CA HIS A 262 29.36 -30.13 3.76
C HIS A 262 28.34 -29.27 3.03
N ARG A 263 27.06 -29.62 3.09
CA ARG A 263 26.00 -28.86 2.42
C ARG A 263 25.37 -27.88 3.41
N THR A 264 25.52 -26.58 3.16
CA THR A 264 24.76 -25.57 3.90
C THR A 264 23.30 -25.60 3.49
N MET A 265 22.41 -25.73 4.47
CA MET A 265 20.97 -25.70 4.29
C MET A 265 20.34 -24.67 5.21
N VAL A 266 20.04 -23.49 4.70
CA VAL A 266 19.50 -22.39 5.53
C VAL A 266 18.20 -22.73 6.26
N GLY A 267 17.41 -23.67 5.73
CA GLY A 267 16.20 -24.16 6.41
C GLY A 267 16.45 -24.85 7.76
N THR A 268 17.68 -25.24 8.09
CA THR A 268 18.00 -25.87 9.39
C THR A 268 17.75 -24.95 10.58
N VAL A 269 17.69 -23.63 10.38
CA VAL A 269 17.31 -22.67 11.46
C VAL A 269 15.88 -22.84 11.95
N HIS A 270 15.04 -23.57 11.22
CA HIS A 270 13.67 -23.92 11.62
C HIS A 270 13.54 -25.36 12.12
N MET A 271 14.63 -26.14 12.07
CA MET A 271 14.64 -27.55 12.46
C MET A 271 15.00 -27.71 13.93
N PRO A 272 14.56 -28.80 14.59
CA PRO A 272 15.04 -29.13 15.92
C PRO A 272 16.56 -29.39 15.90
N PRO A 273 17.25 -29.21 17.05
CA PRO A 273 18.65 -29.61 17.18
C PRO A 273 18.87 -31.08 16.81
N ALA A 274 20.09 -31.41 16.38
CA ALA A 274 20.48 -32.79 16.13
C ALA A 274 20.33 -33.65 17.39
N GLU A 275 20.10 -34.95 17.23
CA GLU A 275 19.94 -35.87 18.34
C GLU A 275 21.14 -35.79 19.31
N GLY A 276 20.84 -35.64 20.61
CA GLY A 276 21.85 -35.48 21.66
C GLY A 276 22.40 -34.05 21.83
N GLN A 277 21.99 -33.08 20.99
CA GLN A 277 22.35 -31.68 21.16
C GLN A 277 21.23 -30.87 21.80
N ALA A 278 21.60 -29.99 22.73
CA ALA A 278 20.64 -29.06 23.36
C ALA A 278 20.38 -27.81 22.52
N LEU A 279 21.32 -27.45 21.64
CA LEU A 279 21.30 -26.25 20.79
C LEU A 279 21.62 -26.66 19.35
N GLY A 280 21.04 -25.98 18.39
CA GLY A 280 21.30 -26.17 16.97
C GLY A 280 21.27 -24.86 16.19
N ASP A 281 21.00 -24.96 14.89
CA ASP A 281 21.01 -23.82 13.97
C ASP A 281 19.90 -22.81 14.26
N LYS A 282 18.82 -23.25 14.92
CA LYS A 282 17.76 -22.35 15.42
C LYS A 282 18.31 -21.33 16.40
N GLU A 283 19.05 -21.78 17.42
CA GLU A 283 19.63 -20.88 18.43
C GLU A 283 20.75 -20.02 17.84
N PHE A 284 21.49 -20.55 16.87
CA PHE A 284 22.43 -19.75 16.08
C PHE A 284 21.71 -18.63 15.32
N GLY A 285 20.62 -18.94 14.59
CA GLY A 285 19.80 -17.97 13.89
C GLY A 285 19.20 -16.92 14.82
N ALA A 286 18.68 -17.35 15.98
CA ALA A 286 18.12 -16.48 17.01
C ALA A 286 19.12 -15.44 17.54
N ALA A 287 20.42 -15.77 17.56
CA ALA A 287 21.48 -14.83 17.91
C ALA A 287 21.93 -13.98 16.72
N PHE A 288 22.00 -14.56 15.52
CA PHE A 288 22.62 -13.93 14.36
C PHE A 288 21.70 -12.95 13.61
N PHE A 289 20.38 -13.20 13.54
CA PHE A 289 19.44 -12.25 12.92
C PHE A 289 19.40 -10.89 13.66
N PRO A 290 19.29 -10.82 15.00
CA PRO A 290 19.42 -9.56 15.72
C PRO A 290 20.79 -8.87 15.53
N PHE A 291 21.89 -9.64 15.45
CA PHE A 291 23.22 -9.12 15.16
C PHE A 291 23.28 -8.40 13.80
N ILE A 292 22.63 -8.96 12.77
CA ILE A 292 22.47 -8.31 11.46
C ILE A 292 21.67 -7.01 11.60
N GLY A 293 20.52 -7.04 12.29
CA GLY A 293 19.69 -5.86 12.53
C GLY A 293 20.46 -4.73 13.23
N GLN A 294 21.28 -5.08 14.22
CA GLN A 294 22.19 -4.14 14.90
C GLN A 294 23.21 -3.54 13.92
N GLY A 295 23.77 -4.34 13.01
CA GLY A 295 24.72 -3.84 12.02
C GLY A 295 24.14 -2.87 11.01
N LEU A 296 22.89 -3.11 10.59
CA LEU A 296 22.15 -2.15 9.76
C LEU A 296 21.92 -0.84 10.52
N ALA A 297 21.52 -0.93 11.79
CA ALA A 297 21.27 0.25 12.61
C ALA A 297 22.53 1.10 12.85
N GLN A 298 23.68 0.43 13.04
CA GLN A 298 24.97 1.06 13.29
C GLN A 298 25.71 1.46 12.00
N GLY A 299 25.30 0.95 10.84
CA GLY A 299 25.84 1.31 9.53
C GLY A 299 27.11 0.56 9.12
N TRP A 300 27.55 -0.46 9.87
CA TRP A 300 28.66 -1.34 9.47
C TRP A 300 28.21 -2.55 8.64
N PHE A 301 26.89 -2.77 8.53
CA PHE A 301 26.30 -3.79 7.66
C PHE A 301 25.35 -3.14 6.66
N SER A 302 25.20 -3.78 5.50
CA SER A 302 24.32 -3.33 4.41
C SER A 302 23.75 -4.53 3.65
N GLY A 303 22.64 -4.31 2.96
CA GLY A 303 22.03 -5.30 2.07
C GLY A 303 22.88 -5.61 0.83
N HIS A 304 22.37 -6.50 -0.01
CA HIS A 304 22.92 -6.76 -1.35
C HIS A 304 22.34 -5.72 -2.34
N PRO A 305 23.04 -5.36 -3.43
CA PRO A 305 22.43 -4.54 -4.46
C PRO A 305 21.16 -5.21 -5.01
N TYR A 306 20.17 -4.41 -5.37
CA TYR A 306 18.88 -4.91 -5.82
C TYR A 306 18.34 -4.16 -7.02
N GLU A 307 17.44 -4.84 -7.75
CA GLU A 307 16.63 -4.26 -8.81
C GLU A 307 15.15 -4.54 -8.48
N VAL A 308 14.36 -3.48 -8.42
CA VAL A 308 12.92 -3.58 -8.23
C VAL A 308 12.26 -3.98 -9.55
N ARG A 309 11.59 -5.13 -9.57
CA ARG A 309 10.82 -5.61 -10.73
C ARG A 309 9.39 -5.07 -10.62
N LYS A 310 9.03 -4.20 -11.55
CA LYS A 310 7.75 -3.49 -11.57
C LYS A 310 6.58 -4.45 -11.79
N GLY A 311 5.49 -4.27 -11.03
CA GLY A 311 4.23 -5.03 -11.18
C GLY A 311 3.91 -5.97 -10.01
N GLY A 312 4.59 -5.81 -8.88
CA GLY A 312 4.33 -6.58 -7.65
C GLY A 312 4.41 -8.09 -7.85
N LEU A 313 3.41 -8.83 -7.36
CA LEU A 313 3.37 -10.29 -7.54
C LEU A 313 3.38 -10.71 -9.02
N GLY A 314 2.83 -9.89 -9.93
CA GLY A 314 2.84 -10.16 -11.37
C GLY A 314 4.24 -10.10 -11.99
N ALA A 315 5.18 -9.41 -11.35
CA ALA A 315 6.56 -9.29 -11.81
C ALA A 315 7.43 -10.52 -11.50
N LEU A 316 6.95 -11.41 -10.62
CA LEU A 316 7.70 -12.59 -10.15
C LEU A 316 8.05 -13.53 -11.29
N GLU A 317 7.16 -13.74 -12.26
CA GLU A 317 7.39 -14.67 -13.37
C GLU A 317 8.63 -14.26 -14.18
N GLY A 318 8.69 -12.99 -14.59
CA GLY A 318 9.82 -12.45 -15.32
C GLY A 318 11.10 -12.45 -14.48
N ALA A 319 11.01 -12.10 -13.19
CA ALA A 319 12.15 -12.09 -12.28
C ALA A 319 12.77 -13.49 -12.10
N LEU A 320 11.92 -14.50 -11.90
CA LEU A 320 12.36 -15.87 -11.67
C LEU A 320 12.88 -16.54 -12.95
N LYS A 321 12.28 -16.26 -14.12
CA LYS A 321 12.82 -16.69 -15.42
C LYS A 321 14.18 -16.06 -15.72
N ASP A 322 14.37 -14.78 -15.38
CA ASP A 322 15.67 -14.12 -15.52
C ASP A 322 16.72 -14.68 -14.55
N LEU A 323 16.32 -15.06 -13.33
CA LEU A 323 17.20 -15.78 -12.39
C LEU A 323 17.59 -17.17 -12.91
N GLU A 324 16.62 -17.93 -13.42
CA GLU A 324 16.88 -19.24 -14.02
C GLU A 324 17.86 -19.12 -15.20
N ALA A 325 17.67 -18.12 -16.06
CA ALA A 325 18.55 -17.85 -17.19
C ALA A 325 19.92 -17.27 -16.79
N GLY A 326 20.20 -17.08 -15.49
CA GLY A 326 21.47 -16.55 -14.99
C GLY A 326 21.74 -15.10 -15.37
N LYS A 327 20.69 -14.29 -15.60
CA LYS A 327 20.84 -12.88 -16.00
C LYS A 327 21.20 -11.96 -14.84
N ALA A 328 20.88 -12.36 -13.61
CA ALA A 328 21.25 -11.60 -12.41
C ALA A 328 22.77 -11.63 -12.22
N SER A 329 23.38 -10.45 -12.04
CA SER A 329 24.81 -10.31 -11.77
C SER A 329 25.03 -9.24 -10.71
N ALA A 330 25.51 -9.65 -9.53
CA ALA A 330 25.71 -8.78 -8.36
C ALA A 330 24.44 -8.00 -7.96
N VAL A 331 23.26 -8.58 -8.23
CA VAL A 331 21.96 -7.96 -7.94
C VAL A 331 20.97 -9.04 -7.52
N LYS A 332 20.07 -8.68 -6.60
CA LYS A 332 18.89 -9.46 -6.23
C LYS A 332 17.64 -8.80 -6.79
N TYR A 333 16.73 -9.57 -7.37
CA TYR A 333 15.44 -9.02 -7.77
C TYR A 333 14.51 -8.95 -6.56
N VAL A 334 13.78 -7.84 -6.45
CA VAL A 334 12.78 -7.63 -5.40
C VAL A 334 11.49 -7.12 -6.02
N VAL A 335 10.34 -7.41 -5.38
CA VAL A 335 9.02 -6.96 -5.85
C VAL A 335 8.30 -6.17 -4.76
N LYS A 336 7.65 -5.06 -5.13
CA LYS A 336 6.84 -4.25 -4.22
C LYS A 336 5.41 -4.78 -4.23
N ILE A 337 4.94 -5.32 -3.11
CA ILE A 337 3.63 -6.00 -3.08
C ILE A 337 2.47 -5.07 -3.45
N ALA A 338 2.57 -3.78 -3.10
CA ALA A 338 1.58 -2.76 -3.45
C ALA A 338 1.41 -2.51 -4.96
N GLU A 339 2.35 -2.94 -5.80
CA GLU A 339 2.25 -2.83 -7.27
C GLU A 339 1.51 -4.01 -7.91
N THR A 340 1.03 -4.97 -7.12
CA THR A 340 0.27 -6.12 -7.64
C THR A 340 -1.06 -5.65 -8.21
N GLU A 341 -1.26 -5.87 -9.51
CA GLU A 341 -2.52 -5.54 -10.18
C GLU A 341 -3.72 -6.32 -9.59
N GLY A 342 -4.90 -5.68 -9.63
CA GLY A 342 -6.16 -6.36 -9.39
C GLY A 342 -6.57 -6.50 -7.93
N HIS A 343 -6.28 -5.53 -7.05
CA HIS A 343 -7.00 -5.47 -5.77
C HIS A 343 -8.51 -5.55 -6.09
N PRO A 344 -9.26 -6.51 -5.51
CA PRO A 344 -10.60 -6.88 -5.99
C PRO A 344 -11.58 -5.69 -6.03
N SER A 345 -11.28 -4.65 -5.25
CA SER A 345 -12.09 -3.46 -5.05
C SER A 345 -11.42 -2.14 -5.45
N TYR A 346 -10.11 -2.11 -5.69
CA TYR A 346 -9.32 -0.87 -5.84
C TYR A 346 -8.27 -1.02 -6.96
N PRO A 347 -7.80 0.08 -7.57
CA PRO A 347 -6.70 0.01 -8.54
C PRO A 347 -5.37 -0.39 -7.89
N ILE A 348 -5.21 -0.10 -6.59
CA ILE A 348 -4.07 -0.46 -5.73
C ILE A 348 -4.59 -0.77 -4.32
N PRO A 349 -3.89 -1.60 -3.53
CA PRO A 349 -4.22 -1.77 -2.11
C PRO A 349 -4.20 -0.43 -1.36
N ILE A 350 -5.22 -0.18 -0.54
CA ILE A 350 -5.29 0.99 0.35
C ILE A 350 -4.97 0.51 1.77
N ALA A 351 -3.92 1.08 2.38
CA ALA A 351 -3.47 0.66 3.70
C ALA A 351 -4.53 0.91 4.80
N GLN A 352 -4.44 0.14 5.89
CA GLN A 352 -5.16 0.42 7.14
C GLN A 352 -4.54 1.62 7.86
N LEU A 353 -5.32 2.27 8.71
CA LEU A 353 -4.81 3.37 9.53
C LEU A 353 -3.69 2.87 10.47
N PRO A 354 -2.63 3.67 10.68
CA PRO A 354 -1.69 3.40 11.76
C PRO A 354 -2.43 3.38 13.10
N SER A 355 -2.07 2.46 13.99
CA SER A 355 -2.76 2.26 15.28
C SER A 355 -2.86 3.54 16.12
N HIS A 356 -1.84 4.38 16.11
CA HIS A 356 -1.86 5.65 16.84
C HIS A 356 -2.87 6.67 16.27
N VAL A 357 -3.10 6.67 14.95
CA VAL A 357 -4.13 7.49 14.32
C VAL A 357 -5.52 6.94 14.65
N GLU A 358 -5.69 5.62 14.56
CA GLU A 358 -6.93 4.91 14.93
C GLU A 358 -7.32 5.20 16.38
N VAL A 359 -6.42 5.03 17.35
CA VAL A 359 -6.62 5.37 18.77
C VAL A 359 -7.02 6.85 18.94
N GLY A 360 -6.39 7.77 18.19
CA GLY A 360 -6.75 9.19 18.23
C GLY A 360 -8.16 9.48 17.69
N LEU A 361 -8.60 8.75 16.66
CA LEU A 361 -9.97 8.84 16.16
C LEU A 361 -10.97 8.21 17.13
N GLU A 362 -10.64 7.07 17.72
CA GLU A 362 -11.57 6.35 18.59
C GLU A 362 -11.79 7.02 19.94
N HIS A 363 -10.72 7.57 20.54
CA HIS A 363 -10.75 8.03 21.93
C HIS A 363 -10.70 9.54 22.10
N ALA A 364 -10.37 10.30 21.05
CA ALA A 364 -10.21 11.75 21.13
C ALA A 364 -11.05 12.54 20.12
N THR A 365 -11.99 11.88 19.41
CA THR A 365 -12.90 12.51 18.44
C THR A 365 -14.37 12.23 18.82
N PRO A 366 -15.27 13.24 18.89
CA PRO A 366 -15.03 14.65 18.61
C PRO A 366 -14.17 15.35 19.68
N ALA A 367 -13.24 16.20 19.24
CA ALA A 367 -12.38 17.01 20.10
C ALA A 367 -13.09 18.25 20.67
N SER A 368 -14.14 18.73 20.00
CA SER A 368 -14.97 19.86 20.44
C SER A 368 -16.45 19.60 20.16
N ALA A 369 -17.32 20.19 20.98
CA ALA A 369 -18.76 20.19 20.72
C ALA A 369 -19.08 21.06 19.49
N PRO A 370 -20.10 20.71 18.70
CA PRO A 370 -20.48 21.51 17.53
C PRO A 370 -21.10 22.84 17.95
N ARG A 371 -20.83 23.87 17.17
CA ARG A 371 -21.58 25.13 17.18
C ARG A 371 -22.63 25.12 16.07
N GLU A 372 -23.88 25.39 16.42
CA GLU A 372 -24.94 25.57 15.42
C GLU A 372 -24.81 26.90 14.69
N ILE A 373 -25.06 26.90 13.38
CA ILE A 373 -25.16 28.10 12.56
C ILE A 373 -26.47 28.03 11.77
N ASN A 374 -27.52 28.60 12.35
CA ASN A 374 -28.90 28.58 11.85
C ASN A 374 -29.56 29.98 11.90
N ASN A 375 -28.75 31.03 11.97
CA ASN A 375 -29.18 32.42 12.16
C ASN A 375 -29.66 33.11 10.86
N GLN A 376 -29.81 32.38 9.75
CA GLN A 376 -30.30 32.90 8.48
C GLN A 376 -31.30 31.93 7.84
N PRO A 377 -32.23 32.41 6.99
CA PRO A 377 -33.24 31.57 6.36
C PRO A 377 -32.66 30.33 5.68
N HIS A 378 -33.29 29.17 5.93
CA HIS A 378 -32.94 27.86 5.35
C HIS A 378 -31.54 27.34 5.68
N LEU A 379 -30.77 28.04 6.51
CA LEU A 379 -29.43 27.63 6.89
C LEU A 379 -29.50 26.73 8.12
N ASP A 380 -28.87 25.56 8.02
CA ASP A 380 -28.73 24.63 9.14
C ASP A 380 -27.38 23.93 9.06
N LEU A 381 -26.42 24.43 9.86
CA LEU A 381 -25.07 23.90 9.95
C LEU A 381 -24.71 23.48 11.37
N LEU A 382 -23.92 22.41 11.48
CA LEU A 382 -23.08 22.14 12.64
C LEU A 382 -21.62 22.39 12.28
N HIS A 383 -20.91 23.17 13.09
CA HIS A 383 -19.49 23.44 12.89
C HIS A 383 -18.66 22.96 14.10
N PHE A 384 -17.79 22.00 13.87
CA PHE A 384 -16.85 21.44 14.84
C PHE A 384 -15.45 22.02 14.58
N GLN A 385 -14.84 22.63 15.59
CA GLN A 385 -13.59 23.38 15.45
C GLN A 385 -12.63 23.10 16.63
N PRO A 386 -11.81 22.03 16.58
CA PRO A 386 -11.81 20.98 15.56
C PRO A 386 -12.70 19.78 15.94
N TYR A 387 -13.09 19.00 14.94
CA TYR A 387 -13.69 17.68 15.14
C TYR A 387 -12.62 16.64 15.51
N ILE A 388 -11.53 16.55 14.74
CA ILE A 388 -10.39 15.66 15.04
C ILE A 388 -9.28 16.47 15.70
N PRO A 389 -8.65 15.99 16.79
CA PRO A 389 -7.51 16.66 17.40
C PRO A 389 -6.41 16.96 16.38
N ARG A 390 -5.79 18.13 16.49
CA ARG A 390 -4.83 18.63 15.50
C ARG A 390 -3.66 17.66 15.20
N PRO A 391 -3.03 16.98 16.18
CA PRO A 391 -1.98 16.00 15.91
C PRO A 391 -2.47 14.85 15.02
N THR A 392 -3.56 14.19 15.42
CA THR A 392 -4.19 13.09 14.68
C THR A 392 -4.64 13.53 13.28
N ALA A 393 -5.21 14.74 13.16
CA ALA A 393 -5.63 15.29 11.87
C ALA A 393 -4.45 15.53 10.91
N ASN A 394 -3.28 15.91 11.43
CA ASN A 394 -2.08 16.11 10.62
C ASN A 394 -1.52 14.78 10.10
N GLU A 395 -1.47 13.75 10.94
CA GLU A 395 -1.02 12.41 10.53
C GLU A 395 -2.00 11.77 9.55
N LEU A 396 -3.31 11.91 9.80
CA LEU A 396 -4.35 11.44 8.90
C LEU A 396 -4.27 12.13 7.53
N PHE A 397 -3.94 13.42 7.48
CA PHE A 397 -3.69 14.14 6.22
C PHE A 397 -2.54 13.50 5.42
N GLU A 398 -1.38 13.29 6.04
CA GLU A 398 -0.21 12.70 5.38
C GLU A 398 -0.52 11.28 4.90
N PHE A 399 -1.15 10.47 5.77
CA PHE A 399 -1.56 9.11 5.45
C PHE A 399 -2.50 9.06 4.24
N LEU A 400 -3.63 9.79 4.28
CA LEU A 400 -4.61 9.73 3.19
C LEU A 400 -4.05 10.28 1.87
N ARG A 401 -3.20 11.31 1.95
CA ARG A 401 -2.52 11.84 0.76
C ARG A 401 -1.60 10.81 0.10
N ARG A 402 -0.90 10.02 0.91
CA ARG A 402 0.06 9.00 0.46
C ARG A 402 -0.61 7.71 -0.03
N GLU A 403 -1.69 7.29 0.63
CA GLU A 403 -2.30 5.96 0.43
C GLU A 403 -3.49 5.94 -0.53
N LEU A 404 -4.20 7.06 -0.74
CA LEU A 404 -5.36 7.06 -1.63
C LEU A 404 -4.96 7.23 -3.11
N PRO A 405 -5.63 6.50 -4.03
CA PRO A 405 -5.51 6.77 -5.46
C PRO A 405 -6.32 8.01 -5.83
N PHE A 406 -5.74 8.90 -6.64
CA PHE A 406 -6.34 10.17 -7.02
C PHE A 406 -6.47 10.32 -8.54
N TYR A 407 -7.43 11.11 -9.00
CA TYR A 407 -7.72 11.32 -10.42
C TYR A 407 -7.93 12.80 -10.73
N ARG A 408 -7.70 13.18 -11.99
CA ARG A 408 -8.06 14.50 -12.52
C ARG A 408 -9.46 14.43 -13.11
N VAL A 409 -10.35 15.32 -12.67
CA VAL A 409 -11.68 15.47 -13.28
C VAL A 409 -11.53 16.19 -14.62
N GLN A 410 -11.68 15.43 -15.70
CA GLN A 410 -11.65 15.92 -17.06
C GLN A 410 -12.88 15.41 -17.81
N TYR A 411 -13.75 16.30 -18.23
CA TYR A 411 -14.90 15.94 -19.07
C TYR A 411 -15.34 17.10 -19.96
N THR A 412 -15.99 16.78 -21.07
CA THR A 412 -16.59 17.77 -21.96
C THR A 412 -18.06 17.94 -21.59
N ALA A 413 -18.44 19.16 -21.21
CA ALA A 413 -19.85 19.52 -21.05
C ALA A 413 -20.36 20.16 -22.34
N ARG A 414 -21.48 19.67 -22.87
CA ARG A 414 -22.21 20.31 -23.97
C ARG A 414 -23.41 21.08 -23.42
N ARG A 415 -23.51 22.37 -23.74
CA ARG A 415 -24.68 23.21 -23.45
C ARG A 415 -25.15 23.85 -24.76
N GLY A 416 -26.17 23.26 -25.39
CA GLY A 416 -26.55 23.62 -26.76
C GLY A 416 -25.41 23.29 -27.73
N ASP A 417 -25.04 24.25 -28.58
CA ASP A 417 -23.94 24.11 -29.54
C ASP A 417 -22.55 24.39 -28.95
N ILE A 418 -22.46 24.74 -27.66
CA ILE A 418 -21.20 25.07 -27.01
C ILE A 418 -20.65 23.84 -26.28
N GLU A 419 -19.49 23.38 -26.72
CA GLU A 419 -18.66 22.44 -25.95
C GLU A 419 -17.74 23.22 -25.01
N THR A 420 -17.69 22.82 -23.75
CA THR A 420 -16.72 23.35 -22.79
C THR A 420 -15.96 22.19 -22.17
N GLN A 421 -14.64 22.22 -22.31
CA GLN A 421 -13.77 21.29 -21.62
C GLN A 421 -13.63 21.72 -20.16
N ILE A 422 -14.05 20.86 -19.24
CA ILE A 422 -13.96 21.09 -17.80
C ILE A 422 -12.74 20.33 -17.30
N ASN A 423 -11.80 21.06 -16.69
CA ASN A 423 -10.65 20.52 -16.00
C ASN A 423 -10.62 21.11 -14.59
N THR A 424 -10.79 20.27 -13.56
CA THR A 424 -10.73 20.78 -12.18
C THR A 424 -9.29 20.90 -11.71
N PRO A 425 -8.93 21.99 -11.00
CA PRO A 425 -7.57 22.17 -10.49
C PRO A 425 -7.22 21.18 -9.37
N ARG A 426 -8.21 20.56 -8.73
CA ARG A 426 -8.06 19.57 -7.65
C ARG A 426 -7.95 18.14 -8.17
N TRP A 427 -7.43 17.25 -7.33
CA TRP A 427 -7.48 15.80 -7.52
C TRP A 427 -8.61 15.20 -6.70
N THR A 428 -9.21 14.13 -7.22
CA THR A 428 -10.43 13.57 -6.63
C THR A 428 -10.40 12.05 -6.61
N THR A 429 -11.06 11.45 -5.62
CA THR A 429 -11.37 10.01 -5.58
C THR A 429 -12.70 9.78 -4.88
N VAL A 430 -13.39 8.69 -5.22
CA VAL A 430 -14.73 8.38 -4.69
C VAL A 430 -14.87 6.91 -4.33
N PHE A 431 -15.70 6.65 -3.32
CA PHE A 431 -16.00 5.33 -2.79
C PHE A 431 -17.46 5.22 -2.39
N GLY A 432 -17.96 4.00 -2.30
CA GLY A 432 -19.32 3.66 -1.90
C GLY A 432 -20.28 3.51 -3.08
N VAL A 433 -21.55 3.25 -2.74
CA VAL A 433 -22.65 2.98 -3.68
C VAL A 433 -23.94 3.63 -3.16
N ASP A 434 -24.96 3.69 -3.99
CA ASP A 434 -26.30 4.12 -3.55
C ASP A 434 -26.99 3.06 -2.69
N GLU A 435 -28.08 3.45 -2.03
CA GLU A 435 -28.81 2.59 -1.08
C GLU A 435 -29.45 1.34 -1.69
N THR A 436 -29.57 1.24 -3.02
CA THR A 436 -30.11 0.04 -3.67
C THR A 436 -29.08 -1.09 -3.78
N SER A 437 -27.81 -0.82 -3.52
CA SER A 437 -26.75 -1.84 -3.48
C SER A 437 -25.93 -1.76 -2.21
N THR A 438 -25.32 -2.88 -1.84
CA THR A 438 -24.37 -2.96 -0.73
C THR A 438 -23.28 -3.94 -1.07
N PHE A 439 -22.09 -3.70 -0.54
CA PHE A 439 -21.05 -4.71 -0.53
C PHE A 439 -21.32 -5.68 0.62
N ILE A 440 -21.21 -6.97 0.34
CA ILE A 440 -21.21 -8.02 1.36
C ILE A 440 -19.95 -8.86 1.22
N GLN A 441 -19.54 -9.42 2.33
CA GLN A 441 -18.46 -10.40 2.39
C GLN A 441 -18.94 -11.70 1.71
N GLU A 442 -18.13 -12.21 0.79
CA GLU A 442 -18.41 -13.47 0.12
C GLU A 442 -18.25 -14.65 1.10
N GLN A 443 -19.20 -15.59 1.11
CA GLN A 443 -19.24 -16.67 2.10
C GLN A 443 -18.00 -17.58 2.03
N ASP A 444 -17.48 -17.82 0.82
CA ASP A 444 -16.31 -18.68 0.59
C ASP A 444 -15.00 -17.88 0.54
N HIS A 445 -15.07 -16.55 0.56
CA HIS A 445 -13.92 -15.65 0.44
C HIS A 445 -14.07 -14.43 1.37
N PRO A 446 -13.72 -14.56 2.67
CA PRO A 446 -13.99 -13.51 3.67
C PRO A 446 -13.22 -12.20 3.43
N ASN A 447 -12.25 -12.15 2.52
CA ASN A 447 -11.55 -10.92 2.15
C ASN A 447 -12.01 -10.32 0.81
N SER A 448 -13.02 -10.94 0.18
CA SER A 448 -13.66 -10.48 -1.06
C SER A 448 -14.99 -9.81 -0.74
N LEU A 449 -15.21 -8.62 -1.33
CA LEU A 449 -16.48 -7.91 -1.25
C LEU A 449 -17.20 -8.02 -2.59
N VAL A 450 -18.39 -8.60 -2.57
CA VAL A 450 -19.27 -8.70 -3.74
C VAL A 450 -20.39 -7.67 -3.65
N LEU A 451 -20.71 -7.07 -4.78
CA LEU A 451 -21.79 -6.09 -4.86
C LEU A 451 -23.13 -6.79 -5.08
N VAL A 452 -24.04 -6.61 -4.13
CA VAL A 452 -25.37 -7.21 -4.15
C VAL A 452 -26.45 -6.13 -4.02
N GLU A 453 -27.66 -6.46 -4.44
CA GLU A 453 -28.82 -5.63 -4.14
C GLU A 453 -29.11 -5.60 -2.64
N THR A 454 -29.32 -4.42 -2.08
CA THR A 454 -29.45 -4.24 -0.62
C THR A 454 -30.59 -5.06 -0.02
N LYS A 455 -31.72 -5.15 -0.73
CA LYS A 455 -32.94 -5.80 -0.23
C LYS A 455 -32.92 -7.32 -0.41
N THR A 456 -32.56 -7.80 -1.59
CA THR A 456 -32.63 -9.23 -1.95
C THR A 456 -31.34 -9.98 -1.65
N LYS A 457 -30.22 -9.26 -1.46
CA LYS A 457 -28.86 -9.80 -1.34
C LYS A 457 -28.40 -10.63 -2.55
N THR A 458 -29.05 -10.45 -3.70
CA THR A 458 -28.66 -11.11 -4.95
C THR A 458 -27.58 -10.30 -5.67
N PRO A 459 -26.66 -10.94 -6.42
CA PRO A 459 -25.65 -10.23 -7.22
C PRO A 459 -26.26 -9.17 -8.13
N THR A 460 -25.68 -7.97 -8.16
CA THR A 460 -26.16 -6.91 -9.06
C THR A 460 -25.80 -7.22 -10.52
N PRO A 461 -26.66 -6.89 -11.50
CA PRO A 461 -26.30 -7.00 -12.92
C PRO A 461 -25.05 -6.17 -13.23
N LYS A 462 -24.13 -6.72 -14.04
CA LYS A 462 -22.89 -6.02 -14.45
C LYS A 462 -23.13 -4.67 -15.14
N THR A 463 -24.33 -4.46 -15.69
CA THR A 463 -24.75 -3.23 -16.39
C THR A 463 -25.37 -2.18 -15.46
N LYS A 464 -25.58 -2.47 -14.17
CA LYS A 464 -26.19 -1.53 -13.20
C LYS A 464 -25.33 -0.28 -13.01
N TYR A 465 -24.01 -0.45 -13.01
CA TYR A 465 -23.05 0.64 -12.90
C TYR A 465 -22.20 0.77 -14.16
N LEU A 466 -21.93 2.01 -14.59
CA LEU A 466 -21.14 2.31 -15.79
C LEU A 466 -19.64 2.02 -15.60
N CYS A 467 -19.21 1.97 -14.34
CA CYS A 467 -17.85 1.65 -13.91
C CYS A 467 -17.94 0.77 -12.66
N THR A 468 -16.88 0.03 -12.36
CA THR A 468 -16.82 -0.84 -11.18
C THR A 468 -16.82 0.03 -9.91
N PRO A 469 -17.89 0.02 -9.10
CA PRO A 469 -17.94 0.79 -7.86
C PRO A 469 -16.97 0.20 -6.85
N ARG A 470 -16.46 1.03 -5.94
CA ARG A 470 -15.46 0.65 -4.95
C ARG A 470 -16.07 0.74 -3.55
N PRO A 471 -15.91 -0.24 -2.66
CA PRO A 471 -16.32 -0.11 -1.26
C PRO A 471 -15.56 1.03 -0.57
N ILE A 472 -16.17 1.63 0.46
CA ILE A 472 -15.47 2.62 1.31
C ILE A 472 -14.34 1.88 2.04
N PRO A 473 -13.06 2.27 1.86
CA PRO A 473 -11.95 1.59 2.49
C PRO A 473 -12.02 1.75 4.01
N ALA A 474 -11.54 0.75 4.74
CA ALA A 474 -11.65 0.67 6.20
C ALA A 474 -11.16 1.95 6.92
N CYS A 475 -10.09 2.59 6.43
CA CYS A 475 -9.59 3.85 6.94
C CYS A 475 -10.62 5.01 6.84
N LEU A 476 -11.41 5.07 5.77
CA LEU A 476 -12.48 6.05 5.59
C LEU A 476 -13.81 5.59 6.22
N ASP A 477 -14.03 4.28 6.35
CA ASP A 477 -15.22 3.72 6.98
C ASP A 477 -15.23 3.94 8.50
N LEU A 478 -14.07 3.79 9.17
CA LEU A 478 -13.91 4.17 10.57
C LEU A 478 -14.32 5.63 10.76
N LEU A 479 -13.75 6.53 9.94
CA LEU A 479 -14.07 7.94 9.98
C LEU A 479 -15.56 8.20 9.71
N ARG A 480 -16.17 7.51 8.73
CA ARG A 480 -17.61 7.58 8.44
C ARG A 480 -18.42 7.26 9.69
N ARG A 481 -18.15 6.14 10.36
CA ARG A 481 -18.88 5.70 11.57
C ARG A 481 -18.79 6.72 12.70
N HIS A 482 -17.61 7.31 12.93
CA HIS A 482 -17.44 8.36 13.93
C HIS A 482 -18.22 9.63 13.57
N VAL A 483 -18.23 10.02 12.29
CA VAL A 483 -18.96 11.20 11.81
C VAL A 483 -20.47 11.00 11.92
N GLU A 484 -20.99 9.81 11.62
CA GLU A 484 -22.39 9.44 11.82
C GLU A 484 -22.78 9.55 13.30
N ALA A 485 -21.99 8.96 14.19
CA ALA A 485 -22.23 9.01 15.64
C ALA A 485 -22.24 10.46 16.16
N ALA A 486 -21.28 11.29 15.75
CA ALA A 486 -21.20 12.68 16.17
C ALA A 486 -22.35 13.54 15.62
N ASN A 487 -22.78 13.29 14.38
CA ASN A 487 -23.93 13.98 13.79
C ASN A 487 -25.23 13.56 14.50
N ALA A 488 -25.42 12.26 14.76
CA ALA A 488 -26.57 11.76 15.51
C ALA A 488 -26.67 12.38 16.91
N ALA A 489 -25.56 12.41 17.66
CA ALA A 489 -25.51 13.01 18.99
C ALA A 489 -25.83 14.51 19.00
N ALA A 490 -25.61 15.21 17.88
CA ALA A 490 -25.88 16.63 17.72
C ALA A 490 -27.24 16.95 17.07
N ASN A 491 -28.04 15.93 16.71
CA ASN A 491 -29.37 16.11 16.13
C ASN A 491 -30.46 15.93 17.20
N ALA A 492 -31.33 16.93 17.36
CA ALA A 492 -32.45 16.90 18.32
C ALA A 492 -33.43 15.73 18.09
N ASP A 493 -33.59 15.30 16.82
CA ASP A 493 -34.49 14.20 16.45
C ASP A 493 -33.84 12.81 16.58
N ASN A 494 -32.57 12.73 17.00
CA ASN A 494 -31.76 11.51 17.16
C ASN A 494 -31.79 10.54 15.96
N LYS A 495 -32.17 11.02 14.76
CA LYS A 495 -32.11 10.25 13.51
C LYS A 495 -30.66 10.13 13.08
N ASN A 496 -30.16 8.90 13.09
CA ASN A 496 -28.79 8.60 12.67
C ASN A 496 -28.67 8.78 11.14
N PRO A 497 -27.85 9.71 10.64
CA PRO A 497 -27.61 9.81 9.22
C PRO A 497 -26.77 8.59 8.78
N CYS A 498 -27.25 7.85 7.79
CA CYS A 498 -26.50 6.73 7.20
C CYS A 498 -25.85 7.21 5.90
N TYR A 499 -24.53 7.36 5.90
CA TYR A 499 -23.75 7.64 4.71
C TYR A 499 -23.34 6.33 4.03
N ASN A 500 -23.45 6.30 2.71
CA ASN A 500 -23.06 5.16 1.88
C ASN A 500 -22.13 5.57 0.73
N PHE A 501 -21.77 6.86 0.67
CA PHE A 501 -20.93 7.41 -0.38
C PHE A 501 -19.93 8.42 0.20
N CYS A 502 -18.68 8.32 -0.26
CA CYS A 502 -17.58 9.15 0.19
C CYS A 502 -16.86 9.76 -1.02
N LEU A 503 -16.61 11.07 -0.95
CA LEU A 503 -15.84 11.82 -1.93
C LEU A 503 -14.67 12.50 -1.23
N VAL A 504 -13.46 12.29 -1.75
CA VAL A 504 -12.23 12.88 -1.23
C VAL A 504 -11.62 13.78 -2.29
N ASN A 505 -11.37 15.03 -1.94
CA ASN A 505 -10.76 16.02 -2.81
C ASN A 505 -9.43 16.50 -2.23
N TYR A 506 -8.36 16.43 -3.00
CA TYR A 506 -7.06 16.98 -2.67
C TYR A 506 -6.79 18.27 -3.47
N TYR A 507 -6.54 19.35 -2.73
CA TYR A 507 -6.10 20.65 -3.22
C TYR A 507 -4.61 20.76 -2.90
N ALA A 508 -3.72 20.68 -3.88
CA ALA A 508 -2.28 20.68 -3.62
C ALA A 508 -1.77 22.03 -3.12
N SER A 509 -2.45 23.13 -3.49
CA SER A 509 -2.02 24.46 -3.06
C SER A 509 -3.18 25.44 -2.87
N GLY A 510 -2.84 26.65 -2.41
CA GLY A 510 -3.76 27.79 -2.38
C GLY A 510 -4.30 28.24 -3.76
N ASP A 511 -3.71 27.78 -4.87
CA ASP A 511 -4.18 28.13 -6.22
C ASP A 511 -5.38 27.29 -6.68
N ASP A 512 -5.61 26.15 -6.03
CA ASP A 512 -6.74 25.27 -6.33
C ASP A 512 -8.00 25.81 -5.65
N SER A 513 -9.13 25.74 -6.34
CA SER A 513 -10.40 26.29 -5.86
C SER A 513 -11.59 25.47 -6.32
N ILE A 514 -12.73 25.66 -5.67
CA ILE A 514 -14.03 25.26 -6.20
C ILE A 514 -14.97 26.47 -6.15
N ALA A 515 -15.66 26.73 -7.26
CA ALA A 515 -16.61 27.82 -7.37
C ALA A 515 -17.86 27.56 -6.51
N PHE A 516 -18.72 28.58 -6.40
CA PHE A 516 -20.00 28.45 -5.70
C PHE A 516 -20.87 27.35 -6.32
N HIS A 517 -21.21 26.34 -5.53
CA HIS A 517 -22.07 25.22 -5.90
C HIS A 517 -22.87 24.74 -4.68
N SER A 518 -23.82 23.83 -4.90
CA SER A 518 -24.55 23.12 -3.84
C SER A 518 -24.51 21.63 -4.16
N ASP A 519 -24.60 20.81 -3.13
CA ASP A 519 -24.80 19.36 -3.25
C ASP A 519 -26.31 19.06 -3.22
N ASP A 520 -27.07 19.60 -4.17
CA ASP A 520 -28.53 19.46 -4.30
C ASP A 520 -28.95 18.54 -5.46
N GLU A 521 -28.05 17.65 -5.89
CA GLU A 521 -28.35 16.70 -6.94
C GLU A 521 -29.43 15.70 -6.50
N ARG A 522 -30.36 15.38 -7.40
CA ARG A 522 -31.51 14.50 -7.12
C ARG A 522 -31.14 13.15 -6.50
N PHE A 523 -29.93 12.66 -6.76
CA PHE A 523 -29.48 11.38 -6.24
C PHE A 523 -29.08 11.39 -4.77
N LEU A 524 -29.04 12.57 -4.13
CA LEU A 524 -28.80 12.73 -2.70
C LEU A 524 -30.11 12.89 -1.90
N GLY A 525 -31.26 12.89 -2.59
CA GLY A 525 -32.56 13.13 -1.99
C GLY A 525 -32.91 14.62 -1.87
N PRO A 526 -34.08 14.95 -1.27
CA PRO A 526 -34.61 16.31 -1.24
C PRO A 526 -33.91 17.24 -0.23
N GLU A 527 -33.44 16.71 0.90
CA GLU A 527 -32.75 17.46 1.96
C GLU A 527 -31.48 16.72 2.39
N PRO A 528 -30.46 16.72 1.53
CA PRO A 528 -29.27 15.91 1.76
C PRO A 528 -28.48 16.41 2.98
N ASN A 529 -28.16 15.48 3.88
CA ASN A 529 -27.24 15.69 5.00
C ASN A 529 -25.82 15.41 4.51
N ILE A 530 -24.95 16.43 4.51
CA ILE A 530 -23.58 16.33 4.02
C ILE A 530 -22.61 16.69 5.14
N ALA A 531 -21.78 15.74 5.58
CA ALA A 531 -20.67 16.01 6.48
C ALA A 531 -19.38 16.25 5.68
N SER A 532 -18.71 17.38 5.90
CA SER A 532 -17.47 17.77 5.22
C SER A 532 -16.34 17.99 6.23
N LEU A 533 -15.34 17.12 6.20
CA LEU A 533 -14.13 17.20 7.02
C LEU A 533 -12.98 17.86 6.25
N SER A 534 -12.24 18.75 6.91
CA SER A 534 -11.09 19.47 6.38
C SER A 534 -9.79 18.98 7.04
N LEU A 535 -8.80 18.61 6.24
CA LEU A 535 -7.49 18.14 6.70
C LEU A 535 -6.36 18.89 5.98
N GLY A 536 -5.26 19.17 6.68
CA GLY A 536 -4.09 19.87 6.14
C GLY A 536 -4.17 21.39 6.24
N GLY A 537 -3.87 22.08 5.14
CA GLY A 537 -3.80 23.54 5.07
C GLY A 537 -5.14 24.21 5.31
N GLU A 538 -5.16 25.25 6.15
CA GLU A 538 -6.35 26.04 6.45
C GLU A 538 -6.88 26.77 5.20
N ARG A 539 -8.21 26.78 5.02
CA ARG A 539 -8.88 27.44 3.89
C ARG A 539 -10.18 28.11 4.28
N ASP A 540 -10.50 29.21 3.57
CA ASP A 540 -11.78 29.89 3.71
C ASP A 540 -12.87 29.05 3.05
N PHE A 541 -13.95 28.81 3.77
CA PHE A 541 -15.20 28.24 3.27
C PHE A 541 -16.25 29.33 3.25
N LEU A 542 -16.71 29.67 2.04
CA LEU A 542 -17.65 30.75 1.82
C LEU A 542 -19.02 30.18 1.50
N MET A 543 -20.09 30.72 2.10
CA MET A 543 -21.47 30.39 1.74
C MET A 543 -22.29 31.63 1.43
N LYS A 544 -23.20 31.53 0.46
CA LYS A 544 -24.17 32.59 0.15
C LYS A 544 -25.53 31.99 -0.21
N HIS A 545 -26.60 32.68 0.15
CA HIS A 545 -27.96 32.26 -0.19
C HIS A 545 -28.20 32.42 -1.71
N LYS A 546 -28.96 31.49 -2.31
CA LYS A 546 -29.48 31.61 -3.68
C LYS A 546 -30.55 32.71 -3.74
N PRO A 547 -30.77 33.42 -4.85
CA PRO A 547 -31.81 34.45 -4.91
C PRO A 547 -33.20 33.88 -4.55
N PHE A 548 -33.94 34.52 -3.63
CA PHE A 548 -35.35 34.21 -3.34
C PHE A 548 -36.16 35.48 -3.08
N VAL A 549 -37.46 35.46 -3.39
CA VAL A 549 -38.39 36.56 -3.11
C VAL A 549 -39.05 36.32 -1.76
N SER A 550 -38.86 37.23 -0.81
CA SER A 550 -39.48 37.17 0.52
C SER A 550 -40.94 37.67 0.43
N GLY A 551 -41.94 36.82 0.69
CA GLY A 551 -43.33 37.29 0.93
C GLY A 551 -44.48 36.69 0.11
N GLY A 552 -44.45 35.42 -0.30
CA GLY A 552 -45.60 34.76 -0.94
C GLY A 552 -46.13 33.58 -0.11
N ILE A 553 -47.38 33.68 0.37
CA ILE A 553 -48.10 32.61 1.09
C ILE A 553 -48.12 31.34 0.23
N ALA A 554 -47.69 30.23 0.83
CA ALA A 554 -47.63 28.92 0.18
C ALA A 554 -49.02 28.33 -0.03
N ASN A 555 -49.47 28.29 -1.28
CA ASN A 555 -50.34 27.22 -1.77
C ASN A 555 -49.60 26.54 -2.93
N ARG A 556 -48.79 25.51 -2.62
CA ARG A 556 -48.24 24.62 -3.64
C ARG A 556 -49.15 23.40 -3.77
N THR A 557 -50.21 23.56 -4.55
CA THR A 557 -50.67 22.46 -5.40
C THR A 557 -49.66 22.26 -6.52
N THR A 558 -49.40 21.00 -6.82
CA THR A 558 -48.47 20.47 -7.82
C THR A 558 -48.47 21.25 -9.14
N GLY A 559 -47.34 21.86 -9.51
CA GLY A 559 -47.21 22.55 -10.79
C GLY A 559 -45.78 23.00 -11.12
N GLY A 560 -45.12 22.22 -11.98
CA GLY A 560 -43.98 22.55 -12.86
C GLY A 560 -43.00 23.67 -12.50
N CYS A 561 -41.80 23.30 -12.05
CA CYS A 561 -40.62 24.14 -12.23
C CYS A 561 -39.99 23.86 -13.60
N VAL A 562 -39.73 24.96 -14.32
CA VAL A 562 -39.05 25.04 -15.61
C VAL A 562 -37.71 24.25 -15.58
N PRO A 563 -37.38 23.43 -16.59
CA PRO A 563 -36.18 22.62 -16.55
C PRO A 563 -34.93 23.45 -16.83
N SER A 564 -34.00 23.49 -15.88
CA SER A 564 -32.57 23.69 -16.17
C SER A 564 -32.08 22.48 -16.97
N ALA A 565 -31.62 22.75 -18.19
CA ALA A 565 -31.43 21.78 -19.26
C ALA A 565 -30.49 20.60 -18.93
N ALA A 566 -31.09 19.43 -18.76
CA ALA A 566 -30.57 18.15 -19.20
C ALA A 566 -31.76 17.35 -19.73
N ARG A 567 -31.93 17.26 -21.05
CA ARG A 567 -32.97 16.42 -21.65
C ARG A 567 -32.39 15.60 -22.79
N ALA A 568 -32.51 14.28 -22.61
CA ALA A 568 -32.15 13.25 -23.56
C ALA A 568 -33.01 13.33 -24.83
N MET A 569 -32.40 12.98 -25.96
CA MET A 569 -33.00 12.90 -27.29
C MET A 569 -33.92 11.68 -27.41
N SER A 570 -35.13 11.87 -27.93
CA SER A 570 -35.95 10.82 -28.55
C SER A 570 -36.50 11.32 -29.89
N ARG A 571 -36.40 10.47 -30.92
CA ARG A 571 -36.71 10.70 -32.34
C ARG A 571 -38.22 10.88 -32.65
N PRO A 572 -38.60 11.44 -33.83
CA PRO A 572 -39.95 11.94 -34.07
C PRO A 572 -40.91 10.91 -34.70
N GLY A 573 -42.19 11.07 -34.36
CA GLY A 573 -43.34 10.44 -35.00
C GLY A 573 -44.50 11.44 -35.02
N SER A 574 -45.32 11.36 -36.06
CA SER A 574 -46.12 12.42 -36.67
C SER A 574 -47.52 12.67 -36.07
N THR A 575 -48.17 13.70 -36.66
CA THR A 575 -49.62 13.90 -36.89
C THR A 575 -50.54 14.48 -35.79
N SER A 576 -50.83 15.77 -35.98
CA SER A 576 -52.14 16.43 -36.17
C SER A 576 -53.21 16.50 -35.04
N ALA A 577 -53.73 17.72 -34.95
CA ALA A 577 -55.15 18.10 -34.89
C ALA A 577 -55.75 18.54 -33.54
N ALA A 578 -56.13 19.83 -33.54
CA ALA A 578 -57.48 20.34 -33.30
C ALA A 578 -57.83 20.99 -31.95
N ARG A 579 -58.58 22.08 -32.13
CA ARG A 579 -59.06 23.11 -31.20
C ARG A 579 -60.24 22.60 -30.38
N GLY A 580 -60.45 23.21 -29.22
CA GLY A 580 -61.69 23.10 -28.45
C GLY A 580 -61.78 24.18 -27.37
N SER A 581 -62.39 25.30 -27.72
CA SER A 581 -62.88 26.35 -26.81
C SER A 581 -64.15 25.91 -26.07
N CYS A 582 -64.34 26.35 -24.83
CA CYS A 582 -65.65 26.67 -24.19
C CYS A 582 -65.34 27.30 -22.81
N THR A 583 -65.46 28.62 -22.67
CA THR A 583 -66.61 29.36 -22.09
C THR A 583 -66.88 29.11 -20.60
N ASP A 584 -66.33 30.02 -19.79
CA ASP A 584 -66.99 30.91 -18.82
C ASP A 584 -68.30 30.47 -18.12
N SER A 585 -68.28 30.50 -16.79
CA SER A 585 -69.44 30.87 -15.97
C SER A 585 -68.97 31.25 -14.57
N GLY A 586 -69.16 32.52 -14.21
CA GLY A 586 -68.81 33.09 -12.93
C GLY A 586 -69.71 32.64 -11.79
N ALA A 587 -69.13 32.59 -10.60
CA ALA A 587 -69.85 32.63 -9.34
C ALA A 587 -69.12 33.58 -8.37
N THR A 588 -69.92 34.45 -7.79
CA THR A 588 -69.63 35.62 -6.96
C THR A 588 -68.90 35.27 -5.66
N LEU A 589 -67.80 35.98 -5.38
CA LEU A 589 -67.05 35.92 -4.12
C LEU A 589 -67.64 36.89 -3.10
N ASN A 590 -68.02 36.35 -1.93
CA ASN A 590 -68.30 37.12 -0.73
C ASN A 590 -67.03 37.79 -0.21
N THR A 591 -67.13 39.09 0.07
CA THR A 591 -66.11 39.92 0.69
C THR A 591 -65.94 39.56 2.17
N VAL A 592 -64.76 39.09 2.55
CA VAL A 592 -64.31 39.03 3.95
C VAL A 592 -63.11 39.95 4.10
N SER A 593 -63.20 40.77 5.15
CA SER A 593 -62.27 41.82 5.56
C SER A 593 -60.82 41.34 5.71
N SER A 594 -59.91 42.18 5.20
CA SER A 594 -58.45 42.06 5.33
C SER A 594 -58.00 42.25 6.80
N PRO A 595 -57.16 41.39 7.38
CA PRO A 595 -56.38 41.74 8.56
C PRO A 595 -55.07 42.39 8.13
N GLU A 596 -54.78 43.52 8.77
CA GLU A 596 -53.60 44.36 8.60
C GLU A 596 -52.28 43.56 8.55
N SER A 597 -51.49 43.81 7.49
CA SER A 597 -50.16 43.26 7.31
C SER A 597 -49.20 43.79 8.39
N ARG A 598 -48.76 42.93 9.30
CA ARG A 598 -47.56 43.21 10.11
C ARG A 598 -46.36 43.41 9.17
N PRO A 599 -45.49 44.39 9.41
CA PRO A 599 -44.32 44.61 8.57
C PRO A 599 -43.42 43.38 8.59
N ALA A 600 -43.11 42.85 7.41
CA ALA A 600 -42.15 41.76 7.25
C ALA A 600 -40.77 42.25 7.71
N VAL A 601 -40.25 41.68 8.78
CA VAL A 601 -38.85 41.87 9.19
C VAL A 601 -37.98 41.22 8.13
N THR A 602 -37.42 42.01 7.21
CA THR A 602 -36.41 41.57 6.26
C THR A 602 -35.10 41.35 7.00
N VAL A 603 -34.74 40.10 7.29
CA VAL A 603 -33.39 39.75 7.74
C VAL A 603 -32.45 39.93 6.54
N PRO A 604 -31.47 40.86 6.58
CA PRO A 604 -30.54 41.01 5.47
C PRO A 604 -29.69 39.75 5.33
N LEU A 605 -29.73 39.12 4.15
CA LEU A 605 -28.93 37.93 3.84
C LEU A 605 -27.45 38.30 3.83
N GLN A 606 -26.66 37.64 4.66
CA GLN A 606 -25.22 37.87 4.77
C GLN A 606 -24.45 36.67 4.22
N GLN A 607 -23.40 36.96 3.46
CA GLN A 607 -22.43 35.93 3.07
C GLN A 607 -21.70 35.42 4.32
N ILE A 608 -21.60 34.11 4.45
CA ILE A 608 -20.90 33.45 5.56
C ILE A 608 -19.48 33.12 5.12
N LYS A 609 -18.53 33.37 6.01
CA LYS A 609 -17.12 32.99 5.85
C LYS A 609 -16.65 32.24 7.09
N MET A 610 -16.17 31.02 6.91
CA MET A 610 -15.56 30.20 7.95
C MET A 610 -14.11 29.89 7.57
N SER A 611 -13.17 29.95 8.52
CA SER A 611 -11.82 29.44 8.29
C SER A 611 -11.77 27.99 8.76
N LEU A 612 -11.59 27.05 7.84
CA LEU A 612 -11.53 25.62 8.15
C LEU A 612 -10.08 25.16 8.20
N GLY A 613 -9.60 24.84 9.40
CA GLY A 613 -8.30 24.24 9.67
C GLY A 613 -8.27 22.72 9.44
N SER A 614 -7.09 22.12 9.61
CA SER A 614 -6.95 20.66 9.76
C SER A 614 -7.70 20.18 10.99
N GLY A 615 -8.57 19.20 10.80
CA GLY A 615 -9.41 18.59 11.83
C GLY A 615 -10.81 19.18 11.93
N ASP A 616 -11.12 20.30 11.26
CA ASP A 616 -12.44 20.92 11.34
C ASP A 616 -13.48 20.17 10.51
N MET A 617 -14.73 20.14 10.98
CA MET A 617 -15.85 19.50 10.27
C MET A 617 -17.06 20.44 10.21
N VAL A 618 -17.70 20.49 9.05
CA VAL A 618 -19.01 21.15 8.85
C VAL A 618 -20.03 20.12 8.42
N VAL A 619 -21.17 20.05 9.11
CA VAL A 619 -22.34 19.28 8.66
C VAL A 619 -23.37 20.25 8.11
N MET A 620 -23.81 20.04 6.87
CA MET A 620 -24.86 20.83 6.21
C MET A 620 -26.14 20.01 6.17
N ARG A 621 -27.23 20.51 6.76
CA ARG A 621 -28.48 19.78 6.98
C ARG A 621 -29.70 20.49 6.37
N GLY A 622 -30.84 19.81 6.39
CA GLY A 622 -32.15 20.36 6.02
C GLY A 622 -32.16 21.00 4.64
N ALA A 623 -32.83 22.15 4.54
CA ALA A 623 -32.99 22.90 3.29
C ALA A 623 -31.70 23.65 2.83
N THR A 624 -30.57 23.46 3.52
CA THR A 624 -29.32 24.20 3.23
C THR A 624 -28.86 24.00 1.80
N GLN A 625 -28.74 22.76 1.30
CA GLN A 625 -28.22 22.51 -0.05
C GLN A 625 -29.14 23.07 -1.14
N SER A 626 -30.46 23.03 -0.93
CA SER A 626 -31.41 23.58 -1.89
C SER A 626 -31.37 25.11 -1.97
N ASN A 627 -30.94 25.80 -0.91
CA ASN A 627 -31.04 27.26 -0.79
C ASN A 627 -29.70 28.00 -0.69
N TRP A 628 -28.60 27.33 -0.37
CA TRP A 628 -27.28 27.94 -0.14
C TRP A 628 -26.23 27.35 -1.05
N LEU A 629 -25.38 28.22 -1.61
CA LEU A 629 -24.19 27.87 -2.37
C LEU A 629 -22.95 27.96 -1.48
N HIS A 630 -21.98 27.08 -1.68
CA HIS A 630 -20.70 27.10 -0.96
C HIS A 630 -19.49 27.02 -1.92
N SER A 631 -18.34 27.56 -1.50
CA SER A 631 -17.11 27.60 -2.31
C SER A 631 -15.82 27.61 -1.47
N ILE A 632 -14.71 27.22 -2.11
CA ILE A 632 -13.35 27.41 -1.60
C ILE A 632 -12.60 28.32 -2.59
N PRO A 633 -12.32 29.59 -2.24
CA PRO A 633 -11.64 30.53 -3.12
C PRO A 633 -10.12 30.29 -3.17
N LYS A 634 -9.47 30.76 -4.24
CA LYS A 634 -8.00 30.81 -4.33
C LYS A 634 -7.41 31.75 -3.27
N ARG A 635 -6.21 31.44 -2.77
CA ARG A 635 -5.45 32.33 -1.87
C ARG A 635 -4.23 32.93 -2.58
N LYS A 636 -4.01 34.23 -2.42
CA LYS A 636 -2.86 34.98 -2.98
C LYS A 636 -1.92 35.45 -1.86
N GLY A 637 -0.66 35.74 -2.18
CA GLY A 637 0.30 36.37 -1.26
C GLY A 637 0.68 35.50 -0.05
N LYS A 638 0.96 36.13 1.11
CA LYS A 638 1.41 35.46 2.35
C LYS A 638 0.41 34.44 2.93
N ALA A 639 -0.85 34.45 2.48
CA ALA A 639 -1.89 33.49 2.90
C ALA A 639 -1.93 32.21 2.03
N LYS A 640 -1.07 32.11 1.00
CA LYS A 640 -0.96 30.94 0.14
C LYS A 640 -0.29 29.80 0.90
N SER A 641 -1.10 28.84 1.35
CA SER A 641 -0.57 27.59 1.95
C SER A 641 0.00 26.68 0.86
N THR A 642 1.20 26.15 1.11
CA THR A 642 1.87 25.13 0.29
C THR A 642 1.68 23.72 0.83
N ARG A 643 1.06 23.56 2.01
CA ARG A 643 0.89 22.26 2.68
C ARG A 643 -0.10 21.33 1.95
N GLY A 644 -0.94 21.86 1.07
CA GLY A 644 -2.08 21.13 0.49
C GLY A 644 -3.23 20.94 1.49
N ARG A 645 -4.42 20.58 1.01
CA ARG A 645 -5.63 20.35 1.81
C ARG A 645 -6.41 19.17 1.26
N ILE A 646 -6.86 18.27 2.13
CA ILE A 646 -7.84 17.24 1.81
C ILE A 646 -9.22 17.67 2.34
N ASN A 647 -10.25 17.48 1.52
CA ASN A 647 -11.65 17.60 1.91
C ASN A 647 -12.35 16.26 1.73
N ILE A 648 -12.93 15.72 2.79
CA ILE A 648 -13.67 14.46 2.77
C ILE A 648 -15.14 14.80 2.96
N THR A 649 -16.01 14.43 2.02
CA THR A 649 -17.46 14.57 2.18
C THR A 649 -18.14 13.21 2.25
N PHE A 650 -18.87 12.95 3.33
CA PHE A 650 -19.75 11.81 3.46
C PHE A 650 -21.18 12.19 3.08
N ARG A 651 -21.82 11.31 2.30
CA ARG A 651 -23.11 11.55 1.66
C ARG A 651 -23.97 10.29 1.68
N ARG A 652 -25.28 10.47 1.55
CA ARG A 652 -26.22 9.38 1.29
C ARG A 652 -26.73 9.46 -0.15
N ALA A 653 -26.27 8.55 -1.00
CA ALA A 653 -26.77 8.36 -2.35
C ALA A 653 -28.00 7.44 -2.33
N VAL A 654 -29.10 7.89 -2.95
CA VAL A 654 -30.40 7.18 -2.97
C VAL A 654 -30.68 6.41 -4.26
N VAL A 655 -30.03 6.77 -5.37
CA VAL A 655 -30.25 6.11 -6.68
C VAL A 655 -28.96 5.86 -7.47
N PRO A 656 -28.87 4.74 -8.23
CA PRO A 656 -27.65 4.37 -8.97
C PRO A 656 -27.21 5.38 -10.04
N GLY A 657 -28.18 6.00 -10.74
CA GLY A 657 -27.88 6.89 -11.86
C GLY A 657 -27.04 8.10 -11.48
N GLY A 658 -27.21 8.62 -10.26
CA GLY A 658 -26.36 9.71 -9.77
C GLY A 658 -24.99 9.27 -9.32
N THR A 659 -24.91 8.10 -8.65
CA THR A 659 -23.64 7.46 -8.29
C THR A 659 -22.77 7.21 -9.53
N ASN A 660 -23.37 6.70 -10.62
CA ASN A 660 -22.68 6.48 -11.89
C ASN A 660 -22.08 7.75 -12.48
N ASN A 661 -22.86 8.84 -12.53
CA ASN A 661 -22.36 10.13 -12.99
C ASN A 661 -21.24 10.63 -12.08
N TYR A 662 -21.38 10.45 -10.77
CA TYR A 662 -20.38 10.88 -9.80
C TYR A 662 -19.06 10.13 -9.97
N TYR A 663 -19.08 8.81 -10.12
CA TYR A 663 -17.88 8.03 -10.44
C TYR A 663 -17.29 8.42 -11.80
N HIS A 664 -18.12 8.53 -12.84
CA HIS A 664 -17.67 8.84 -14.19
C HIS A 664 -16.98 10.21 -14.26
N TYR A 665 -17.55 11.24 -13.62
CA TYR A 665 -16.96 12.57 -13.62
C TYR A 665 -15.75 12.68 -12.67
N ASN A 666 -15.73 11.99 -11.54
CA ASN A 666 -14.69 12.19 -10.52
C ASN A 666 -13.50 11.22 -10.62
N ILE A 667 -13.69 10.05 -11.22
CA ILE A 667 -12.60 9.10 -11.54
C ILE A 667 -12.17 9.27 -13.00
N GLY A 668 -13.10 9.63 -13.90
CA GLY A 668 -12.80 9.93 -15.30
C GLY A 668 -12.33 8.73 -16.13
N SER A 669 -11.82 9.02 -17.33
CA SER A 669 -11.04 8.12 -18.19
C SER A 669 -9.53 8.44 -18.15
N GLY A 670 -9.12 9.34 -17.26
CA GLY A 670 -7.73 9.76 -17.07
C GLY A 670 -6.94 8.76 -16.23
N GLY A 671 -5.62 8.88 -16.26
CA GLY A 671 -4.76 8.01 -15.45
C GLY A 671 -4.83 8.32 -13.95
N MET A 672 -4.45 7.33 -13.15
CA MET A 672 -4.37 7.41 -11.69
C MET A 672 -3.11 8.17 -11.26
N TYR A 673 -3.20 9.01 -10.24
CA TYR A 673 -2.09 9.75 -9.65
C TYR A 673 -1.88 9.36 -8.19
N ARG A 674 -0.63 9.44 -7.72
CA ARG A 674 -0.26 9.24 -6.31
C ARG A 674 0.68 10.36 -5.84
N TRP A 675 0.63 10.69 -4.56
CA TRP A 675 1.60 11.59 -3.95
C TRP A 675 2.97 10.93 -3.88
N ASP A 676 3.99 11.60 -4.40
CA ASP A 676 5.40 11.23 -4.25
C ASP A 676 6.03 12.12 -3.18
N GLU A 677 6.53 11.51 -2.11
CA GLU A 677 7.11 12.25 -0.97
C GLU A 677 8.45 12.93 -1.30
N VAL A 678 9.20 12.39 -2.27
CA VAL A 678 10.51 12.92 -2.67
C VAL A 678 10.33 14.10 -3.61
N ALA A 679 9.50 13.93 -4.64
CA ALA A 679 9.18 14.98 -5.61
C ALA A 679 8.23 16.04 -5.02
N ARG A 680 7.49 15.69 -3.95
CA ARG A 680 6.48 16.54 -3.27
C ARG A 680 5.39 17.01 -4.23
N GLU A 681 4.95 16.11 -5.11
CA GLU A 681 3.88 16.36 -6.08
C GLU A 681 3.05 15.10 -6.36
N MET A 682 1.94 15.29 -7.08
CA MET A 682 1.12 14.17 -7.56
C MET A 682 1.69 13.66 -8.87
N VAL A 683 2.17 12.41 -8.88
CA VAL A 683 2.79 11.75 -10.03
C VAL A 683 1.82 10.78 -10.67
N LEU A 684 1.70 10.85 -12.00
CA LEU A 684 0.91 9.91 -12.80
C LEU A 684 1.50 8.50 -12.67
N GLN A 685 0.64 7.53 -12.38
CA GLN A 685 1.01 6.12 -12.29
C GLN A 685 0.76 5.46 -13.64
N ASP A 686 1.74 4.68 -14.12
CA ASP A 686 1.66 3.90 -15.37
C ASP A 686 0.69 2.73 -15.20
N SER A 687 -0.60 3.02 -15.16
CA SER A 687 -1.64 2.00 -15.15
C SER A 687 -2.79 2.51 -16.02
N LYS A 688 -2.83 2.08 -17.28
CA LYS A 688 -4.09 2.06 -18.02
C LYS A 688 -4.95 1.00 -17.34
N VAL A 689 -5.99 1.44 -16.64
CA VAL A 689 -7.07 0.59 -16.11
C VAL A 689 -7.85 -0.01 -17.27
#